data_AF-A0A191YT77-F1
#
_entry.id   AF-A0A191YT77-F1
#
_cell.length_a   1.000
_cell.length_b   1.000
_cell.length_c   1.000
_cell.angle_alpha   90.00
_cell.angle_beta   90.00
_cell.angle_gamma   90.00
#
_symmetry.space_group_name_H-M   'P 1'
#
loop_
_entity.id
_entity.type
_entity.pdbx_description
1 polymer ?
#
loop_
_entity_poly.entity_id
_entity_poly.type
_entity_poly.pdbx_seq_one_letter_code
_entity_poly.pdbx_strand_id
1 'polypeptide(L)'
;MLALLGWLATLSVMAGETPASTPLEAVEAPGDPLPSAGRSLFDILLGPPGPMGEAVVPFPFAALLGRIRAELDANQASGGLTVVLIPLGRSLQRPAVADIQAFHQPRVVAAVTGEPPAAAAAGHLYLKDRLYIGYHEGAAALEVISYNETAGRFEFQVVHNYRADNRPTLRYANRALCLACHQNAAPIFSRPSWDETSASPAVAARLAATGQPYYGIAWRHGVDLPDAIDAATARSNQFTLAQRLWREGCAVTTRAKAIACRAEALRVALRYRLGGGRTMTLDTPTARRDLVEPLLTHWRARWPSGLPLPDPQLPNRQPFSAIDLSGTVTAALPSGLAARSIADIGAAFDPLTLRPPLAIWRGQDSADVARFVHALSLFFSQTDIGLLGRQLAAAPDAPRHSVTLICRERVGTARLDLDCDGAEGSRLLARLNLQGGLIAAGSIDRLSLPGADHSGPITLSHGTPRADAAEIGFTLAEHADGVRSARGEGIRRLWLTRARGDTPATARLELVADLAPLDAAIDALAQTTLAGDSDAFDAQALRRDALLTPLFARLGVPLPAGQRPPLPPARLADVASGRDMAMAADLLPFVRQCGLCHSAASRFPPGFLHGDDSRVRANLADCAERILYRLQMNHLTAAAQLKTPMPPPAAAHAPGFAQSADLPAMLSTLETLTRARGGLGGDAVLERPYPSLAPCAPPIDPDQGERR
;
A
#
# COMPACT_ATOMS: atom_id res chain seq x y z
N MET A 1 55.60 57.25 23.51
CA MET A 1 56.44 56.58 22.49
C MET A 1 55.61 55.48 21.81
N LEU A 2 56.05 54.97 20.66
CA LEU A 2 55.17 54.31 19.68
C LEU A 2 54.59 52.94 20.08
N ALA A 3 53.47 52.66 19.38
CA ALA A 3 52.68 51.44 19.25
C ALA A 3 53.42 50.08 19.25
N LEU A 4 52.67 49.03 19.60
CA LEU A 4 52.75 47.73 18.91
C LEU A 4 51.37 47.05 18.84
N LEU A 5 51.17 46.22 17.81
CA LEU A 5 49.88 45.59 17.49
C LEU A 5 49.58 44.36 18.36
N GLY A 6 48.30 44.16 18.70
CA GLY A 6 47.77 42.91 19.25
C GLY A 6 46.67 42.34 18.35
N TRP A 7 46.90 41.16 17.77
CA TRP A 7 45.87 40.42 17.04
C TRP A 7 44.78 39.91 18.00
N LEU A 8 43.52 40.16 17.67
CA LEU A 8 42.36 39.48 18.24
C LEU A 8 41.57 38.86 17.09
N ALA A 9 41.83 37.57 16.84
CA ALA A 9 41.06 36.80 15.88
C ALA A 9 39.66 36.52 16.46
N THR A 10 38.64 37.18 15.92
CA THR A 10 37.25 36.83 16.19
C THR A 10 36.95 35.45 15.59
N LEU A 11 36.91 34.43 16.45
CA LEU A 11 36.40 33.10 16.11
C LEU A 11 34.89 33.19 15.84
N SER A 12 34.54 33.60 14.62
CA SER A 12 33.20 33.39 14.08
C SER A 12 32.97 31.89 13.99
N VAL A 13 32.02 31.38 14.76
CA VAL A 13 31.49 30.03 14.56
C VAL A 13 30.82 30.02 13.19
N MET A 14 31.54 29.54 12.18
CA MET A 14 30.95 29.13 10.92
C MET A 14 30.00 27.98 11.25
N ALA A 15 28.70 28.26 11.20
CA ALA A 15 27.69 27.23 11.12
C ALA A 15 28.01 26.44 9.85
N GLY A 16 28.63 25.26 10.02
CA GLY A 16 28.99 24.41 8.90
C GLY A 16 27.74 24.07 8.13
N GLU A 17 27.68 24.46 6.85
CA GLU A 17 26.65 23.99 5.94
C GLU A 17 26.68 22.45 5.99
N THR A 18 25.59 21.86 6.46
CA THR A 18 25.40 20.43 6.31
C THR A 18 25.41 20.15 4.81
N PRO A 19 26.36 19.34 4.29
CA PRO A 19 26.43 19.09 2.87
C PRO A 19 25.07 18.55 2.41
N ALA A 20 24.50 19.19 1.39
CA ALA A 20 23.19 18.85 0.88
C ALA A 20 23.10 17.33 0.67
N SER A 21 22.17 16.69 1.39
CA SER A 21 22.06 15.24 1.40
C SER A 21 21.93 14.72 -0.02
N THR A 22 22.87 13.87 -0.44
CA THR A 22 22.77 13.13 -1.70
C THR A 22 21.35 12.56 -1.81
N PRO A 23 20.63 12.77 -2.93
CA PRO A 23 19.27 12.26 -3.06
C PRO A 23 19.29 10.77 -2.74
N LEU A 24 18.51 10.36 -1.72
CA LEU A 24 18.40 8.94 -1.39
C LEU A 24 17.87 8.23 -2.63
N GLU A 25 18.69 7.33 -3.19
CA GLU A 25 18.38 6.63 -4.43
C GLU A 25 16.99 6.00 -4.34
N ALA A 26 16.18 6.18 -5.39
CA ALA A 26 14.87 5.55 -5.46
C ALA A 26 15.02 4.03 -5.23
N VAL A 27 14.13 3.47 -4.40
CA VAL A 27 14.22 2.05 -4.00
C VAL A 27 14.18 1.12 -5.22
N GLU A 28 13.51 1.56 -6.28
CA GLU A 28 13.42 0.93 -7.60
C GLU A 28 13.56 2.01 -8.69
N ALA A 29 14.32 1.72 -9.76
CA ALA A 29 14.24 2.51 -10.99
C ALA A 29 12.88 2.28 -11.67
N PRO A 30 12.39 3.16 -12.57
CA PRO A 30 11.09 2.96 -13.20
C PRO A 30 10.94 1.61 -13.89
N GLY A 31 11.96 1.14 -14.61
CA GLY A 31 11.90 -0.11 -15.37
C GLY A 31 10.81 -0.07 -16.46
N ASP A 32 10.52 -1.24 -17.04
CA ASP A 32 9.59 -1.31 -18.17
C ASP A 32 8.15 -0.99 -17.74
N PRO A 33 7.41 -0.19 -18.53
CA PRO A 33 5.99 0.09 -18.30
C PRO A 33 5.07 -1.13 -18.39
N LEU A 34 5.47 -2.17 -19.14
CA LEU A 34 4.80 -3.46 -19.15
C LEU A 34 5.41 -4.38 -18.08
N PRO A 35 4.65 -5.33 -17.51
CA PRO A 35 5.17 -6.31 -16.59
C PRO A 35 6.18 -7.22 -17.31
N SER A 36 7.41 -7.27 -16.81
CA SER A 36 8.46 -8.16 -17.33
C SER A 36 8.21 -9.64 -16.98
N ALA A 37 7.39 -9.91 -15.96
CA ALA A 37 6.95 -11.24 -15.57
C ALA A 37 5.55 -11.20 -14.95
N GLY A 38 4.76 -12.25 -15.17
CA GLY A 38 3.40 -12.38 -14.62
C GLY A 38 2.46 -11.24 -14.97
N ARG A 39 1.48 -10.99 -14.09
CA ARG A 39 0.38 -10.03 -14.30
C ARG A 39 -0.10 -9.44 -12.98
N SER A 40 -0.80 -8.32 -13.06
CA SER A 40 -1.39 -7.70 -11.87
C SER A 40 -2.56 -8.54 -11.33
N LEU A 41 -2.80 -8.48 -10.03
CA LEU A 41 -3.97 -9.09 -9.41
C LEU A 41 -5.30 -8.56 -9.97
N PHE A 42 -5.33 -7.35 -10.54
CA PHE A 42 -6.48 -6.85 -11.29
C PHE A 42 -6.71 -7.61 -12.59
N ASP A 43 -5.66 -7.91 -13.37
CA ASP A 43 -5.80 -8.78 -14.56
C ASP A 43 -6.34 -10.16 -14.18
N ILE A 44 -5.81 -10.73 -13.08
CA ILE A 44 -6.24 -12.03 -12.54
C ILE A 44 -7.70 -11.99 -12.07
N LEU A 45 -8.10 -10.90 -11.41
CA LEU A 45 -9.47 -10.67 -10.94
C LEU A 45 -10.47 -10.60 -12.10
N LEU A 46 -10.12 -9.95 -13.21
CA LEU A 46 -10.97 -9.90 -14.41
C LEU A 46 -11.09 -11.30 -15.06
N GLY A 47 -9.99 -12.04 -15.09
CA GLY A 47 -9.94 -13.43 -15.55
C GLY A 47 -9.74 -13.57 -17.07
N PRO A 48 -10.31 -14.62 -17.71
CA PRO A 48 -10.05 -14.91 -19.11
C PRO A 48 -10.55 -13.82 -20.07
N PRO A 49 -9.99 -13.73 -21.29
CA PRO A 49 -10.46 -12.80 -22.29
C PRO A 49 -11.92 -13.05 -22.69
N GLY A 50 -12.62 -11.97 -23.04
CA GLY A 50 -13.91 -12.05 -23.72
C GLY A 50 -13.76 -12.53 -25.17
N PRO A 51 -14.88 -12.64 -25.93
CA PRO A 51 -14.88 -13.18 -27.30
C PRO A 51 -13.89 -12.51 -28.28
N MET A 52 -13.52 -11.25 -28.03
CA MET A 52 -12.58 -10.46 -28.84
C MET A 52 -11.11 -10.59 -28.40
N GLY A 53 -10.76 -11.49 -27.48
CA GLY A 53 -9.38 -11.69 -27.02
C GLY A 53 -8.85 -10.62 -26.04
N GLU A 54 -9.73 -9.79 -25.48
CA GLU A 54 -9.39 -8.68 -24.58
C GLU A 54 -10.00 -8.82 -23.19
N ALA A 55 -9.47 -8.08 -22.21
CA ALA A 55 -10.00 -8.03 -20.85
C ALA A 55 -11.45 -7.54 -20.82
N VAL A 56 -12.30 -8.18 -20.02
CA VAL A 56 -13.69 -7.76 -19.79
C VAL A 56 -13.75 -7.04 -18.44
N VAL A 57 -13.73 -5.70 -18.47
CA VAL A 57 -13.91 -4.89 -17.25
C VAL A 57 -15.40 -4.76 -16.94
N PRO A 58 -15.90 -5.20 -15.77
CA PRO A 58 -17.31 -5.01 -15.40
C PRO A 58 -17.74 -3.54 -15.43
N PHE A 59 -18.93 -3.29 -15.98
CA PHE A 59 -19.60 -1.99 -16.02
C PHE A 59 -21.09 -2.19 -15.67
N PRO A 60 -21.77 -1.27 -14.97
CA PRO A 60 -21.29 0.00 -14.41
C PRO A 60 -20.32 -0.18 -13.23
N PHE A 61 -19.82 0.92 -12.66
CA PHE A 61 -18.84 0.90 -11.55
C PHE A 61 -19.26 0.02 -10.37
N ALA A 62 -20.55 -0.01 -10.03
CA ALA A 62 -21.10 -0.89 -9.00
C ALA A 62 -20.87 -2.39 -9.28
N ALA A 63 -20.87 -2.83 -10.55
CA ALA A 63 -20.58 -4.20 -10.92
C ALA A 63 -19.08 -4.55 -10.72
N LEU A 64 -18.18 -3.59 -10.94
CA LEU A 64 -16.76 -3.76 -10.65
C LEU A 64 -16.51 -3.86 -9.13
N LEU A 65 -17.14 -2.99 -8.33
CA LEU A 65 -17.09 -3.09 -6.87
C LEU A 65 -17.69 -4.42 -6.37
N GLY A 66 -18.74 -4.92 -7.00
CA GLY A 66 -19.33 -6.23 -6.72
C GLY A 66 -18.36 -7.39 -7.00
N ARG A 67 -17.67 -7.37 -8.15
CA ARG A 67 -16.64 -8.36 -8.49
C ARG A 67 -15.47 -8.35 -7.51
N ILE A 68 -15.05 -7.18 -7.02
CA ILE A 68 -14.01 -7.08 -5.98
C ILE A 68 -14.51 -7.66 -4.65
N ARG A 69 -15.72 -7.28 -4.22
CA ARG A 69 -16.30 -7.77 -2.95
C ARG A 69 -16.53 -9.27 -2.90
N ALA A 70 -16.73 -9.93 -4.04
CA ALA A 70 -16.84 -11.39 -4.10
C ALA A 70 -15.58 -12.13 -3.59
N GLU A 71 -14.42 -11.46 -3.57
CA GLU A 71 -13.15 -12.02 -3.10
C GLU A 71 -12.88 -11.77 -1.60
N LEU A 72 -13.77 -11.06 -0.88
CA LEU A 72 -13.50 -10.48 0.45
C LEU A 72 -14.48 -10.97 1.53
N ASP A 73 -14.06 -10.91 2.79
CA ASP A 73 -14.94 -11.18 3.93
C ASP A 73 -15.96 -10.05 4.14
N ALA A 74 -17.22 -10.32 3.77
CA ALA A 74 -18.33 -9.39 3.92
C ALA A 74 -18.64 -8.99 5.38
N ASN A 75 -18.13 -9.73 6.38
CA ASN A 75 -18.33 -9.42 7.80
C ASN A 75 -17.37 -8.33 8.32
N GLN A 76 -16.35 -7.95 7.55
CA GLN A 76 -15.41 -6.90 7.93
C GLN A 76 -15.97 -5.49 7.67
N ALA A 77 -15.34 -4.48 8.26
CA ALA A 77 -15.70 -3.08 8.02
C ALA A 77 -15.75 -2.76 6.51
N SER A 78 -16.83 -2.10 6.08
CA SER A 78 -17.15 -1.83 4.66
C SER A 78 -17.20 -3.08 3.74
N GLY A 79 -17.31 -4.29 4.29
CA GLY A 79 -17.19 -5.54 3.54
C GLY A 79 -15.80 -5.72 2.93
N GLY A 80 -14.75 -5.20 3.60
CA GLY A 80 -13.36 -5.26 3.15
C GLY A 80 -12.97 -4.33 2.00
N LEU A 81 -13.93 -3.62 1.40
CA LEU A 81 -13.71 -2.67 0.31
C LEU A 81 -14.10 -1.26 0.77
N THR A 82 -13.09 -0.51 1.22
CA THR A 82 -13.24 0.86 1.71
C THR A 82 -13.28 1.83 0.53
N VAL A 83 -14.22 2.79 0.58
CA VAL A 83 -14.45 3.75 -0.52
C VAL A 83 -14.71 5.14 0.03
N VAL A 84 -14.07 6.16 -0.55
CA VAL A 84 -14.26 7.58 -0.23
C VAL A 84 -14.47 8.40 -1.51
N LEU A 85 -15.15 9.54 -1.39
CA LEU A 85 -15.29 10.54 -2.46
C LEU A 85 -14.31 11.69 -2.24
N ILE A 86 -13.65 12.17 -3.30
CA ILE A 86 -12.67 13.26 -3.25
C ILE A 86 -12.99 14.28 -4.37
N PRO A 87 -13.93 15.22 -4.15
CA PRO A 87 -14.40 16.15 -5.18
C PRO A 87 -13.30 17.06 -5.75
N LEU A 88 -12.44 17.58 -4.87
CA LEU A 88 -11.40 18.55 -5.20
C LEU A 88 -10.00 17.90 -5.16
N GLY A 89 -9.90 16.63 -5.57
CA GLY A 89 -8.72 15.79 -5.38
C GLY A 89 -7.48 16.16 -6.20
N ARG A 90 -6.37 15.45 -5.93
CA ARG A 90 -5.03 15.73 -6.51
C ARG A 90 -4.55 14.74 -7.57
N SER A 91 -5.44 13.90 -8.11
CA SER A 91 -5.12 12.95 -9.19
C SER A 91 -4.75 13.66 -10.51
N LEU A 92 -4.25 12.91 -11.50
CA LEU A 92 -4.08 13.40 -12.87
C LEU A 92 -5.44 13.75 -13.50
N GLN A 93 -6.52 13.01 -13.23
CA GLN A 93 -7.88 13.27 -13.78
C GLN A 93 -8.58 14.48 -13.12
N ARG A 94 -7.94 15.66 -13.10
CA ARG A 94 -8.06 16.65 -12.00
C ARG A 94 -9.29 17.60 -11.90
N PRO A 95 -10.29 17.74 -12.81
CA PRO A 95 -10.45 17.31 -14.20
C PRO A 95 -10.52 18.51 -15.17
N ALA A 96 -11.15 18.34 -16.34
CA ALA A 96 -11.47 19.42 -17.30
C ALA A 96 -12.68 20.30 -16.88
N VAL A 97 -13.04 20.29 -15.60
CA VAL A 97 -14.18 21.03 -15.07
C VAL A 97 -13.76 21.77 -13.80
N ALA A 98 -13.32 23.02 -13.99
CA ALA A 98 -13.46 24.01 -12.94
C ALA A 98 -14.96 24.31 -12.73
N ASP A 99 -15.30 24.90 -11.59
CA ASP A 99 -16.66 25.36 -11.24
C ASP A 99 -17.56 24.27 -10.59
N ILE A 100 -18.62 23.80 -11.27
CA ILE A 100 -19.80 23.20 -10.58
C ILE A 100 -19.76 21.66 -10.50
N GLN A 101 -19.17 20.95 -11.46
CA GLN A 101 -19.34 19.49 -11.57
C GLN A 101 -18.52 18.65 -10.58
N ALA A 102 -17.51 19.22 -9.91
CA ALA A 102 -16.64 18.48 -8.99
C ALA A 102 -17.41 17.72 -7.88
N PHE A 103 -18.56 18.25 -7.45
CA PHE A 103 -19.43 17.63 -6.44
C PHE A 103 -20.54 16.75 -7.04
N HIS A 104 -20.88 16.92 -8.32
CA HIS A 104 -21.81 16.04 -9.03
C HIS A 104 -21.12 14.75 -9.50
N GLN A 105 -19.89 14.86 -9.98
CA GLN A 105 -19.06 13.75 -10.48
C GLN A 105 -17.73 13.69 -9.70
N PRO A 106 -17.77 13.52 -8.36
CA PRO A 106 -16.55 13.49 -7.56
C PRO A 106 -15.73 12.25 -7.90
N ARG A 107 -14.41 12.38 -7.83
CA ARG A 107 -13.53 11.23 -7.97
C ARG A 107 -13.80 10.25 -6.81
N VAL A 108 -14.04 9.00 -7.15
CA VAL A 108 -14.12 7.91 -6.18
C VAL A 108 -12.72 7.34 -5.98
N VAL A 109 -12.33 7.06 -4.74
CA VAL A 109 -11.16 6.25 -4.41
C VAL A 109 -11.62 5.02 -3.63
N ALA A 110 -11.32 3.84 -4.15
CA ALA A 110 -11.60 2.55 -3.52
C ALA A 110 -10.29 1.80 -3.25
N ALA A 111 -10.17 1.20 -2.08
CA ALA A 111 -9.02 0.39 -1.68
C ALA A 111 -9.50 -0.90 -0.99
N VAL A 112 -8.83 -2.01 -1.30
CA VAL A 112 -9.10 -3.27 -0.60
C VAL A 112 -8.31 -3.29 0.71
N THR A 113 -9.04 -3.16 1.82
CA THR A 113 -8.53 -3.08 3.19
C THR A 113 -8.79 -4.36 3.99
N GLY A 114 -9.74 -5.18 3.53
CA GLY A 114 -10.15 -6.43 4.19
C GLY A 114 -9.45 -7.68 3.69
N GLU A 115 -9.56 -8.73 4.50
CA GLU A 115 -9.07 -10.09 4.19
C GLU A 115 -10.02 -10.83 3.24
N PRO A 116 -9.55 -11.93 2.61
CA PRO A 116 -10.42 -12.97 2.06
C PRO A 116 -11.38 -13.56 3.10
N PRO A 117 -12.48 -14.22 2.68
CA PRO A 117 -13.32 -15.01 3.58
C PRO A 117 -12.50 -16.04 4.36
N ALA A 118 -12.75 -16.20 5.66
CA ALA A 118 -12.03 -17.15 6.51
C ALA A 118 -12.19 -18.64 6.09
N ALA A 119 -13.24 -18.93 5.32
CA ALA A 119 -13.54 -20.23 4.73
C ALA A 119 -13.02 -20.40 3.28
N ALA A 120 -12.33 -19.41 2.71
CA ALA A 120 -11.81 -19.52 1.35
C ALA A 120 -10.70 -20.60 1.25
N ALA A 121 -10.60 -21.21 0.07
CA ALA A 121 -9.66 -22.30 -0.19
C ALA A 121 -8.22 -21.81 -0.34
N ALA A 122 -7.27 -22.75 -0.29
CA ALA A 122 -5.88 -22.47 -0.65
C ALA A 122 -5.78 -21.87 -2.06
N GLY A 123 -4.93 -20.87 -2.26
CA GLY A 123 -4.77 -20.18 -3.55
C GLY A 123 -5.86 -19.15 -3.90
N HIS A 124 -6.81 -18.87 -2.98
CA HIS A 124 -7.75 -17.75 -3.11
C HIS A 124 -7.01 -16.42 -3.28
N LEU A 125 -7.64 -15.47 -3.98
CA LEU A 125 -7.03 -14.20 -4.38
C LEU A 125 -6.83 -13.26 -3.17
N TYR A 126 -5.59 -12.84 -2.92
CA TYR A 126 -5.30 -11.93 -1.80
C TYR A 126 -5.17 -10.48 -2.29
N LEU A 127 -6.26 -9.71 -2.18
CA LEU A 127 -6.34 -8.33 -2.69
C LEU A 127 -6.02 -7.24 -1.64
N LYS A 128 -5.98 -7.59 -0.35
CA LYS A 128 -5.69 -6.66 0.75
C LYS A 128 -4.37 -5.93 0.55
N ASP A 129 -4.39 -4.61 0.73
CA ASP A 129 -3.23 -3.73 0.55
C ASP A 129 -2.56 -3.88 -0.84
N ARG A 130 -3.29 -4.41 -1.83
CA ARG A 130 -2.76 -4.80 -3.14
C ARG A 130 -3.55 -4.27 -4.32
N LEU A 131 -4.81 -3.89 -4.14
CA LEU A 131 -5.66 -3.33 -5.19
C LEU A 131 -6.29 -1.98 -4.76
N TYR A 132 -6.05 -0.97 -5.59
CA TYR A 132 -6.52 0.41 -5.42
C TYR A 132 -7.07 0.92 -6.74
N ILE A 133 -8.21 1.62 -6.70
CA ILE A 133 -8.91 2.13 -7.88
C ILE A 133 -9.33 3.57 -7.64
N GLY A 134 -8.95 4.46 -8.55
CA GLY A 134 -9.54 5.78 -8.72
C GLY A 134 -10.51 5.79 -9.90
N TYR A 135 -11.76 6.19 -9.69
CA TYR A 135 -12.75 6.35 -10.76
C TYR A 135 -13.15 7.81 -10.91
N HIS A 136 -13.19 8.30 -12.14
CA HIS A 136 -13.73 9.62 -12.46
C HIS A 136 -14.70 9.54 -13.65
N GLU A 137 -15.99 9.70 -13.40
CA GLU A 137 -17.05 9.62 -14.41
C GLU A 137 -16.86 10.63 -15.54
N GLY A 138 -16.66 11.92 -15.21
CA GLY A 138 -16.41 12.96 -16.20
C GLY A 138 -15.14 12.80 -17.05
N ALA A 139 -14.25 11.85 -16.71
CA ALA A 139 -13.10 11.45 -17.52
C ALA A 139 -13.32 10.11 -18.25
N ALA A 140 -14.45 9.43 -18.03
CA ALA A 140 -14.77 8.09 -18.50
C ALA A 140 -13.63 7.08 -18.26
N ALA A 141 -12.98 7.15 -17.10
CA ALA A 141 -11.74 6.42 -16.86
C ALA A 141 -11.58 5.88 -15.42
N LEU A 142 -10.85 4.76 -15.32
CA LEU A 142 -10.32 4.20 -14.07
C LEU A 142 -8.80 4.31 -14.06
N GLU A 143 -8.21 4.77 -12.96
CA GLU A 143 -6.80 4.55 -12.61
C GLU A 143 -6.74 3.37 -11.65
N VAL A 144 -5.93 2.35 -11.95
CA VAL A 144 -5.79 1.14 -11.13
C VAL A 144 -4.33 0.96 -10.74
N ILE A 145 -4.08 0.74 -9.45
CA ILE A 145 -2.78 0.34 -8.92
C ILE A 145 -2.96 -1.04 -8.32
N SER A 146 -2.31 -2.03 -8.92
CA SER A 146 -2.49 -3.44 -8.55
C SER A 146 -1.16 -4.15 -8.42
N TYR A 147 -0.95 -4.87 -7.33
CA TYR A 147 0.25 -5.68 -7.12
C TYR A 147 0.36 -6.80 -8.17
N ASN A 148 1.58 -7.08 -8.63
CA ASN A 148 1.95 -8.21 -9.48
C ASN A 148 2.94 -9.06 -8.69
N GLU A 149 2.47 -10.20 -8.18
CA GLU A 149 3.26 -11.06 -7.30
C GLU A 149 4.48 -11.66 -8.02
N THR A 150 4.37 -11.97 -9.32
CA THR A 150 5.47 -12.56 -10.09
C THR A 150 6.60 -11.57 -10.34
N ALA A 151 6.29 -10.30 -10.64
CA ALA A 151 7.29 -9.25 -10.77
C ALA A 151 7.73 -8.65 -9.42
N GLY A 152 6.97 -8.88 -8.34
CA GLY A 152 7.25 -8.35 -7.01
C GLY A 152 7.00 -6.86 -6.84
N ARG A 153 6.21 -6.23 -7.72
CA ARG A 153 6.00 -4.77 -7.77
C ARG A 153 4.52 -4.41 -7.98
N PHE A 154 4.11 -3.17 -7.71
CA PHE A 154 2.81 -2.67 -8.17
C PHE A 154 2.88 -2.31 -9.65
N GLU A 155 1.86 -2.69 -10.41
CA GLU A 155 1.64 -2.23 -11.78
C GLU A 155 0.63 -1.08 -11.77
N PHE A 156 0.79 -0.16 -12.73
CA PHE A 156 -0.11 0.96 -12.94
C PHE A 156 -0.90 0.73 -14.23
N GLN A 157 -2.21 0.81 -14.16
CA GLN A 157 -3.12 0.52 -15.27
C GLN A 157 -4.17 1.62 -15.39
N VAL A 158 -4.67 1.83 -16.60
CA VAL A 158 -5.79 2.73 -16.89
C VAL A 158 -6.84 1.94 -17.66
N VAL A 159 -8.12 2.13 -17.30
CA VAL A 159 -9.25 1.70 -18.12
C VAL A 159 -9.82 2.94 -18.78
N HIS A 160 -9.76 3.01 -20.11
CA HIS A 160 -10.41 4.06 -20.89
C HIS A 160 -11.83 3.64 -21.27
N ASN A 161 -12.63 4.60 -21.76
CA ASN A 161 -13.98 4.37 -22.28
C ASN A 161 -14.95 3.71 -21.27
N TYR A 162 -14.73 4.02 -19.99
CA TYR A 162 -15.51 3.53 -18.86
C TYR A 162 -16.76 4.40 -18.62
N ARG A 163 -17.68 4.36 -19.59
CA ARG A 163 -18.98 5.08 -19.59
C ARG A 163 -20.04 4.25 -20.30
N ALA A 164 -21.30 4.67 -20.22
CA ALA A 164 -22.40 4.03 -20.95
C ALA A 164 -22.14 4.01 -22.47
N ASP A 165 -22.72 3.02 -23.15
CA ASP A 165 -22.70 2.84 -24.61
C ASP A 165 -21.30 2.75 -25.24
N ASN A 166 -20.27 2.56 -24.41
CA ASN A 166 -18.88 2.40 -24.81
C ASN A 166 -18.31 1.10 -24.24
N ARG A 167 -17.22 0.62 -24.82
CA ARG A 167 -16.53 -0.59 -24.37
C ARG A 167 -15.28 -0.21 -23.58
N PRO A 168 -15.20 -0.54 -22.27
CA PRO A 168 -14.00 -0.34 -21.46
C PRO A 168 -12.76 -1.01 -22.07
N THR A 169 -11.64 -0.29 -22.12
CA THR A 169 -10.36 -0.83 -22.61
C THR A 169 -9.27 -0.73 -21.53
N LEU A 170 -8.84 -1.89 -21.02
CA LEU A 170 -7.73 -1.98 -20.07
C LEU A 170 -6.38 -1.81 -20.79
N ARG A 171 -5.51 -0.98 -20.21
CA ARG A 171 -4.16 -0.68 -20.67
C ARG A 171 -3.21 -0.47 -19.46
N TYR A 172 -1.92 -0.73 -19.64
CA TYR A 172 -0.89 -0.38 -18.66
C TYR A 172 -0.44 1.07 -18.86
N ALA A 173 -0.27 1.83 -17.78
CA ALA A 173 0.18 3.21 -17.84
C ALA A 173 1.69 3.30 -18.10
N ASN A 174 2.17 4.45 -18.59
CA ASN A 174 3.60 4.74 -18.58
C ASN A 174 4.08 4.81 -17.11
N ARG A 175 4.89 3.84 -16.68
CA ARG A 175 5.39 3.74 -15.31
C ARG A 175 6.17 4.98 -14.88
N ALA A 176 6.98 5.57 -15.76
CA ALA A 176 7.73 6.80 -15.47
C ALA A 176 6.83 8.01 -15.15
N LEU A 177 5.69 8.14 -15.84
CA LEU A 177 4.66 9.14 -15.53
C LEU A 177 4.04 8.90 -14.14
N CYS A 178 3.76 7.64 -13.81
CA CYS A 178 3.15 7.28 -12.53
C CYS A 178 4.09 7.54 -11.34
N LEU A 179 5.37 7.19 -11.48
CA LEU A 179 6.36 7.32 -10.39
C LEU A 179 6.69 8.77 -10.02
N ALA A 180 6.42 9.75 -10.89
CA ALA A 180 6.55 11.17 -10.56
C ALA A 180 5.67 11.57 -9.35
N CYS A 181 4.50 10.94 -9.20
CA CYS A 181 3.64 11.05 -8.01
C CYS A 181 3.91 9.91 -7.01
N HIS A 182 3.96 8.67 -7.52
CA HIS A 182 4.09 7.43 -6.75
C HIS A 182 5.56 7.09 -6.49
N GLN A 183 6.24 7.92 -5.72
CA GLN A 183 7.70 7.93 -5.54
C GLN A 183 8.30 6.62 -4.95
N ASN A 184 7.48 5.71 -4.41
CA ASN A 184 7.89 4.37 -3.95
C ASN A 184 7.49 3.22 -4.89
N ALA A 185 7.02 3.53 -6.10
CA ALA A 185 6.37 2.57 -7.00
C ALA A 185 5.20 1.80 -6.36
N ALA A 186 4.45 2.49 -5.50
CA ALA A 186 3.34 1.97 -4.71
C ALA A 186 2.23 3.04 -4.51
N PRO A 187 1.05 2.66 -4.02
CA PRO A 187 -0.06 3.59 -3.74
C PRO A 187 0.32 4.76 -2.82
N ILE A 188 -0.36 5.90 -2.97
CA ILE A 188 -0.21 7.10 -2.12
C ILE A 188 -1.60 7.58 -1.69
N PHE A 189 -1.70 8.22 -0.52
CA PHE A 189 -2.95 8.81 -0.03
C PHE A 189 -2.66 10.01 0.87
N SER A 190 -3.68 10.81 1.20
CA SER A 190 -3.49 11.92 2.13
C SER A 190 -3.40 11.41 3.57
N ARG A 191 -2.57 12.05 4.39
CA ARG A 191 -2.56 11.85 5.85
C ARG A 191 -3.74 12.56 6.55
N PRO A 192 -4.01 12.32 7.84
CA PRO A 192 -5.02 13.07 8.60
C PRO A 192 -4.86 14.59 8.46
N SER A 193 -5.93 15.39 8.46
CA SER A 193 -7.34 15.11 8.78
C SER A 193 -8.25 14.71 7.60
N TRP A 194 -7.70 14.50 6.40
CA TRP A 194 -8.46 14.12 5.18
C TRP A 194 -9.53 15.13 4.73
N ASP A 195 -9.23 16.43 4.82
CA ASP A 195 -10.18 17.53 4.57
C ASP A 195 -10.68 17.67 3.12
N GLU A 196 -10.10 16.91 2.18
CA GLU A 196 -10.55 16.80 0.78
C GLU A 196 -11.59 15.69 0.55
N THR A 197 -11.81 14.82 1.54
CA THR A 197 -12.63 13.60 1.39
C THR A 197 -14.06 13.78 1.90
N SER A 198 -14.94 12.84 1.56
CA SER A 198 -16.31 12.74 2.09
C SER A 198 -16.41 12.60 3.62
N ALA A 199 -15.30 12.37 4.35
CA ALA A 199 -15.26 12.43 5.81
C ALA A 199 -15.25 13.87 6.36
N SER A 200 -14.86 14.87 5.55
CA SER A 200 -14.85 16.27 5.97
C SER A 200 -16.28 16.84 5.99
N PRO A 201 -16.74 17.48 7.08
CA PRO A 201 -18.08 18.06 7.17
C PRO A 201 -18.40 19.06 6.03
N ALA A 202 -17.43 19.88 5.62
CA ALA A 202 -17.61 20.88 4.57
C ALA A 202 -17.74 20.26 3.16
N VAL A 203 -17.11 19.10 2.94
CA VAL A 203 -17.23 18.30 1.71
C VAL A 203 -18.53 17.51 1.73
N ALA A 204 -18.83 16.83 2.83
CA ALA A 204 -20.02 16.01 3.00
C ALA A 204 -21.33 16.80 2.86
N ALA A 205 -21.38 18.03 3.38
CA ALA A 205 -22.52 18.93 3.21
C ALA A 205 -22.75 19.33 1.74
N ARG A 206 -21.67 19.58 0.99
CA ARG A 206 -21.74 19.93 -0.44
C ARG A 206 -22.13 18.73 -1.31
N LEU A 207 -21.59 17.55 -1.01
CA LEU A 207 -22.03 16.29 -1.63
C LEU A 207 -23.53 16.05 -1.36
N ALA A 208 -23.98 16.25 -0.12
CA ALA A 208 -25.39 16.09 0.27
C ALA A 208 -26.32 17.03 -0.50
N ALA A 209 -25.90 18.28 -0.73
CA ALA A 209 -26.68 19.29 -1.44
C ALA A 209 -26.93 18.95 -2.92
N THR A 210 -26.16 18.02 -3.54
CA THR A 210 -26.39 17.60 -4.93
C THR A 210 -27.55 16.61 -5.10
N GLY A 211 -27.97 15.94 -4.02
CA GLY A 211 -28.94 14.85 -4.05
C GLY A 211 -28.49 13.56 -4.77
N GLN A 212 -27.23 13.45 -5.19
CA GLN A 212 -26.76 12.33 -6.01
C GLN A 212 -26.57 11.01 -5.22
N PRO A 213 -26.86 9.84 -5.84
CA PRO A 213 -26.67 8.52 -5.22
C PRO A 213 -25.24 7.97 -5.37
N TYR A 214 -24.35 8.67 -6.11
CA TYR A 214 -22.95 8.31 -6.37
C TYR A 214 -22.72 6.80 -6.58
N TYR A 215 -23.31 6.26 -7.65
CA TYR A 215 -23.17 4.85 -8.07
C TYR A 215 -23.63 3.81 -7.02
N GLY A 216 -24.45 4.23 -6.04
CA GLY A 216 -24.93 3.37 -4.95
C GLY A 216 -23.93 3.17 -3.81
N ILE A 217 -22.91 4.02 -3.72
CA ILE A 217 -21.84 3.91 -2.71
C ILE A 217 -22.30 4.51 -1.37
N ALA A 218 -22.01 3.82 -0.27
CA ALA A 218 -22.20 4.33 1.09
C ALA A 218 -21.13 5.39 1.43
N TRP A 219 -21.28 6.60 0.88
CA TRP A 219 -20.31 7.69 0.96
C TRP A 219 -20.39 8.53 2.24
N ARG A 220 -21.43 8.35 3.07
CA ARG A 220 -21.58 9.02 4.37
C ARG A 220 -20.90 8.16 5.44
N HIS A 221 -19.72 8.59 5.89
CA HIS A 221 -18.89 7.87 6.84
C HIS A 221 -18.04 8.85 7.68
N GLY A 222 -17.38 8.35 8.72
CA GLY A 222 -16.43 9.12 9.52
C GLY A 222 -15.03 9.12 8.93
N VAL A 223 -14.05 9.46 9.77
CA VAL A 223 -12.61 9.42 9.45
C VAL A 223 -12.02 8.00 9.45
N ASP A 224 -12.78 7.01 9.93
CA ASP A 224 -12.42 5.59 9.98
C ASP A 224 -12.14 5.00 8.59
N LEU A 225 -12.88 5.41 7.57
CA LEU A 225 -12.67 4.93 6.20
C LEU A 225 -11.41 5.52 5.53
N PRO A 226 -11.16 6.84 5.49
CA PRO A 226 -9.90 7.35 4.96
C PRO A 226 -8.68 6.92 5.80
N ASP A 227 -8.81 6.70 7.13
CA ASP A 227 -7.77 6.10 7.96
C ASP A 227 -7.41 4.67 7.51
N ALA A 228 -8.42 3.83 7.25
CA ALA A 228 -8.21 2.49 6.72
C ALA A 228 -7.50 2.48 5.34
N ILE A 229 -7.74 3.49 4.49
CA ILE A 229 -7.03 3.68 3.22
C ILE A 229 -5.58 4.12 3.45
N ASP A 230 -5.34 5.12 4.30
CA ASP A 230 -3.99 5.61 4.65
C ASP A 230 -3.14 4.45 5.20
N ALA A 231 -3.67 3.74 6.22
CA ALA A 231 -3.03 2.57 6.82
C ALA A 231 -2.77 1.44 5.83
N ALA A 232 -3.66 1.20 4.85
CA ALA A 232 -3.42 0.25 3.77
C ALA A 232 -2.26 0.69 2.88
N THR A 233 -2.21 1.97 2.48
CA THR A 233 -1.10 2.48 1.66
C THR A 233 0.23 2.41 2.42
N ALA A 234 0.26 2.72 3.71
CA ALA A 234 1.44 2.59 4.56
C ALA A 234 1.96 1.14 4.61
N ARG A 235 1.08 0.13 4.63
CA ARG A 235 1.46 -1.29 4.55
C ARG A 235 1.95 -1.68 3.15
N SER A 236 1.22 -1.30 2.09
CA SER A 236 1.62 -1.54 0.69
C SER A 236 3.03 -1.05 0.38
N ASN A 237 3.40 0.10 0.93
CA ASN A 237 4.70 0.74 0.68
C ASN A 237 5.89 0.00 1.31
N GLN A 238 5.65 -0.94 2.23
CA GLN A 238 6.69 -1.82 2.76
C GLN A 238 7.05 -2.95 1.80
N PHE A 239 6.18 -3.30 0.84
CA PHE A 239 6.39 -4.45 -0.06
C PHE A 239 7.62 -4.27 -0.95
N THR A 240 7.88 -3.06 -1.45
CA THR A 240 9.06 -2.76 -2.28
C THR A 240 10.37 -3.04 -1.53
N LEU A 241 10.46 -2.62 -0.25
CA LEU A 241 11.62 -2.89 0.61
C LEU A 241 11.73 -4.38 0.96
N ALA A 242 10.61 -5.01 1.34
CA ALA A 242 10.57 -6.44 1.66
C ALA A 242 11.03 -7.30 0.47
N GLN A 243 10.57 -6.99 -0.74
CA GLN A 243 11.00 -7.68 -1.96
C GLN A 243 12.48 -7.44 -2.28
N ARG A 244 12.98 -6.21 -2.09
CA ARG A 244 14.40 -5.90 -2.27
C ARG A 244 15.29 -6.68 -1.30
N LEU A 245 14.92 -6.71 -0.01
CA LEU A 245 15.63 -7.47 1.02
C LEU A 245 15.51 -8.99 0.82
N TRP A 246 14.37 -9.49 0.35
CA TRP A 246 14.19 -10.89 -0.01
C TRP A 246 15.12 -11.33 -1.14
N ARG A 247 15.13 -10.59 -2.26
CA ARG A 247 15.98 -10.91 -3.42
C ARG A 247 17.46 -10.72 -3.09
N GLU A 248 17.84 -9.53 -2.63
CA GLU A 248 19.23 -9.05 -2.58
C GLU A 248 19.86 -9.16 -1.18
N GLY A 249 19.07 -9.12 -0.10
CA GLY A 249 19.57 -9.17 1.28
C GLY A 249 20.08 -10.55 1.70
N CYS A 250 19.44 -11.62 1.23
CA CYS A 250 19.93 -13.00 1.39
C CYS A 250 20.94 -13.41 0.29
N ALA A 251 21.55 -12.50 -0.48
CA ALA A 251 22.50 -12.81 -1.55
C ALA A 251 23.91 -13.15 -1.01
N VAL A 252 23.97 -14.22 -0.21
CA VAL A 252 25.15 -14.70 0.53
C VAL A 252 26.07 -15.57 -0.33
N THR A 253 27.25 -15.93 0.21
CA THR A 253 28.37 -16.50 -0.56
C THR A 253 28.11 -17.81 -1.32
N THR A 254 27.03 -18.54 -1.02
CA THR A 254 26.61 -19.71 -1.81
C THR A 254 25.09 -19.75 -1.98
N ARG A 255 24.60 -20.31 -3.11
CA ARG A 255 23.16 -20.51 -3.37
C ARG A 255 22.47 -21.25 -2.22
N ALA A 256 23.13 -22.24 -1.63
CA ALA A 256 22.59 -22.99 -0.49
C ALA A 256 22.36 -22.14 0.76
N LYS A 257 23.32 -21.28 1.12
CA LYS A 257 23.14 -20.34 2.25
C LYS A 257 22.06 -19.29 1.93
N ALA A 258 21.92 -18.88 0.66
CA ALA A 258 20.91 -17.91 0.24
C ALA A 258 19.49 -18.50 0.36
N ILE A 259 19.32 -19.74 -0.06
CA ILE A 259 18.08 -20.51 0.12
C ILE A 259 17.78 -20.70 1.61
N ALA A 260 18.77 -21.07 2.43
CA ALA A 260 18.58 -21.22 3.89
C ALA A 260 18.13 -19.91 4.55
N CYS A 261 18.72 -18.77 4.17
CA CYS A 261 18.33 -17.43 4.67
C CYS A 261 16.88 -17.08 4.34
N ARG A 262 16.42 -17.35 3.10
CA ARG A 262 15.02 -17.11 2.70
C ARG A 262 14.04 -18.10 3.34
N ALA A 263 14.46 -19.36 3.52
CA ALA A 263 13.67 -20.39 4.20
C ALA A 263 13.47 -20.06 5.69
N GLU A 264 14.53 -19.62 6.38
CA GLU A 264 14.43 -19.17 7.78
C GLU A 264 13.62 -17.87 7.90
N ALA A 265 13.78 -16.91 6.98
CA ALA A 265 12.93 -15.72 6.92
C ALA A 265 11.43 -16.08 6.82
N LEU A 266 11.09 -17.05 5.96
CA LEU A 266 9.72 -17.57 5.85
C LEU A 266 9.26 -18.28 7.13
N ARG A 267 10.11 -19.13 7.72
CA ARG A 267 9.82 -19.85 8.97
C ARG A 267 9.47 -18.89 10.09
N VAL A 268 10.28 -17.85 10.31
CA VAL A 268 10.00 -16.83 11.33
C VAL A 268 8.74 -16.03 10.97
N ALA A 269 8.53 -15.63 9.71
CA ALA A 269 7.34 -14.87 9.28
C ALA A 269 6.02 -15.64 9.49
N LEU A 270 5.99 -16.93 9.13
CA LEU A 270 4.80 -17.78 9.31
C LEU A 270 4.54 -18.08 10.79
N ARG A 271 5.59 -18.39 11.57
CA ARG A 271 5.47 -18.62 13.03
C ARG A 271 5.02 -17.36 13.77
N TYR A 272 5.53 -16.18 13.40
CA TYR A 272 5.10 -14.89 13.92
C TYR A 272 3.61 -14.65 13.70
N ARG A 273 3.09 -14.96 12.50
CA ARG A 273 1.66 -14.84 12.19
C ARG A 273 0.80 -15.90 12.88
N LEU A 274 1.24 -17.15 12.92
CA LEU A 274 0.61 -18.24 13.70
C LEU A 274 0.62 -18.00 15.21
N GLY A 275 1.40 -17.04 15.71
CA GLY A 275 1.38 -16.55 17.10
C GLY A 275 0.64 -15.22 17.28
N GLY A 276 -0.28 -14.88 16.36
CA GLY A 276 -1.09 -13.65 16.40
C GLY A 276 -0.31 -12.36 16.19
N GLY A 277 0.89 -12.42 15.59
CA GLY A 277 1.71 -11.24 15.30
C GLY A 277 2.35 -10.57 16.51
N ARG A 278 2.51 -11.29 17.63
CA ARG A 278 2.88 -10.70 18.93
C ARG A 278 4.36 -10.83 19.30
N THR A 279 4.92 -12.04 19.19
CA THR A 279 6.31 -12.35 19.57
C THR A 279 7.05 -12.89 18.35
N MET A 280 8.29 -12.44 18.15
CA MET A 280 9.14 -12.86 17.03
C MET A 280 10.50 -13.34 17.55
N THR A 281 10.82 -14.61 17.32
CA THR A 281 11.99 -15.29 17.89
C THR A 281 13.16 -15.27 16.90
N LEU A 282 14.10 -14.35 17.08
CA LEU A 282 15.27 -14.16 16.21
C LEU A 282 16.61 -14.53 16.88
N ASP A 283 16.58 -14.86 18.16
CA ASP A 283 17.73 -15.15 19.02
C ASP A 283 18.13 -16.63 19.05
N THR A 284 17.29 -17.54 18.52
CA THR A 284 17.62 -18.96 18.43
C THR A 284 18.91 -19.21 17.64
N PRO A 285 19.71 -20.25 17.96
CA PRO A 285 20.95 -20.53 17.22
C PRO A 285 20.75 -20.71 15.71
N THR A 286 19.62 -21.28 15.28
CA THR A 286 19.25 -21.43 13.86
C THR A 286 18.91 -20.07 13.23
N ALA A 287 17.99 -19.30 13.83
CA ALA A 287 17.59 -17.99 13.33
C ALA A 287 18.79 -17.03 13.24
N ARG A 288 19.70 -17.07 14.22
CA ARG A 288 20.93 -16.29 14.20
C ARG A 288 21.85 -16.66 13.04
N ARG A 289 22.18 -17.95 12.93
CA ARG A 289 23.13 -18.50 11.94
C ARG A 289 22.62 -18.36 10.50
N ASP A 290 21.34 -18.65 10.27
CA ASP A 290 20.81 -18.81 8.91
C ASP A 290 20.14 -17.54 8.39
N LEU A 291 19.53 -16.71 9.26
CA LEU A 291 18.85 -15.47 8.89
C LEU A 291 19.57 -14.21 9.36
N VAL A 292 19.71 -13.99 10.68
CA VAL A 292 20.11 -12.69 11.23
C VAL A 292 21.52 -12.29 10.83
N GLU A 293 22.51 -13.15 11.08
CA GLU A 293 23.92 -12.84 10.83
C GLU A 293 24.24 -12.74 9.32
N PRO A 294 23.73 -13.62 8.44
CA PRO A 294 23.91 -13.48 6.99
C PRO A 294 23.21 -12.23 6.43
N LEU A 295 21.94 -11.99 6.78
CA LEU A 295 21.18 -10.84 6.28
C LEU A 295 21.82 -9.52 6.70
N LEU A 296 22.16 -9.34 7.98
CA LEU A 296 22.79 -8.10 8.45
C LEU A 296 24.17 -7.88 7.81
N THR A 297 24.94 -8.94 7.58
CA THR A 297 26.25 -8.84 6.90
C THR A 297 26.09 -8.33 5.46
N HIS A 298 25.18 -8.93 4.70
CA HIS A 298 24.95 -8.54 3.30
C HIS A 298 24.23 -7.19 3.16
N TRP A 299 23.31 -6.86 4.07
CA TRP A 299 22.64 -5.56 4.11
C TRP A 299 23.64 -4.42 4.27
N ARG A 300 24.52 -4.49 5.28
CA ARG A 300 25.53 -3.45 5.54
C ARG A 300 26.53 -3.31 4.40
N ALA A 301 26.90 -4.41 3.75
CA ALA A 301 27.79 -4.39 2.59
C ALA A 301 27.11 -3.80 1.33
N ARG A 302 25.83 -4.11 1.11
CA ARG A 302 25.10 -3.73 -0.11
C ARG A 302 24.49 -2.33 -0.06
N TRP A 303 24.08 -1.88 1.12
CA TRP A 303 23.44 -0.59 1.39
C TRP A 303 24.02 0.05 2.65
N PRO A 304 25.27 0.59 2.59
CA PRO A 304 25.95 1.14 3.77
C PRO A 304 25.24 2.37 4.38
N SER A 305 24.44 3.09 3.59
CA SER A 305 23.58 4.19 4.06
C SER A 305 22.20 3.73 4.56
N GLY A 306 21.92 2.43 4.53
CA GLY A 306 20.59 1.85 4.76
C GLY A 306 19.67 1.94 3.54
N LEU A 307 18.44 1.44 3.71
CA LEU A 307 17.36 1.49 2.72
C LEU A 307 16.32 2.54 3.14
N PRO A 308 16.01 3.57 2.32
CA PRO A 308 14.88 4.45 2.59
C PRO A 308 13.56 3.70 2.48
N LEU A 309 12.63 3.97 3.41
CA LEU A 309 11.21 3.74 3.24
C LEU A 309 10.60 5.08 2.79
N PRO A 310 10.30 5.27 1.48
CA PRO A 310 9.76 6.54 0.99
C PRO A 310 8.36 6.81 1.54
N ASP A 311 7.99 8.09 1.65
CA ASP A 311 6.71 8.50 2.22
C ASP A 311 5.55 8.42 1.20
N PRO A 312 4.53 7.57 1.44
CA PRO A 312 3.31 7.53 0.63
C PRO A 312 2.32 8.63 0.97
N GLN A 313 2.55 9.38 2.05
CA GLN A 313 1.57 10.32 2.57
C GLN A 313 1.65 11.68 1.89
N LEU A 314 0.51 12.16 1.43
CA LEU A 314 0.34 13.53 0.94
C LEU A 314 -0.04 14.43 2.13
N PRO A 315 0.61 15.59 2.32
CA PRO A 315 0.21 16.54 3.36
C PRO A 315 -1.25 16.94 3.20
N ASN A 316 -2.05 16.91 4.28
CA ASN A 316 -3.47 17.28 4.24
C ASN A 316 -3.67 18.72 3.74
N ARG A 317 -4.64 18.91 2.82
CA ARG A 317 -5.02 20.22 2.25
C ARG A 317 -6.45 20.51 2.67
N GLN A 318 -6.73 21.75 3.04
CA GLN A 318 -8.07 22.24 3.36
C GLN A 318 -8.56 23.12 2.20
N PRO A 319 -9.43 22.63 1.29
CA PRO A 319 -9.80 23.39 0.09
C PRO A 319 -10.61 24.66 0.36
N PHE A 320 -11.17 24.80 1.56
CA PHE A 320 -12.09 25.87 1.94
C PHE A 320 -11.57 26.80 3.03
N SER A 321 -10.30 26.67 3.48
CA SER A 321 -9.75 27.46 4.58
C SER A 321 -9.69 28.97 4.30
N ALA A 322 -9.66 29.36 3.03
CA ALA A 322 -9.65 30.76 2.58
C ALA A 322 -11.07 31.33 2.30
N ILE A 323 -12.14 30.60 2.65
CA ILE A 323 -13.52 31.03 2.45
C ILE A 323 -14.21 31.17 3.80
N ASP A 324 -14.86 32.30 4.04
CA ASP A 324 -15.76 32.43 5.18
C ASP A 324 -17.01 31.56 4.96
N LEU A 325 -17.09 30.46 5.70
CA LEU A 325 -18.22 29.53 5.70
C LEU A 325 -19.23 29.80 6.82
N SER A 326 -19.04 30.85 7.63
CA SER A 326 -19.86 31.13 8.82
C SER A 326 -21.34 31.39 8.52
N GLY A 327 -21.66 31.85 7.29
CA GLY A 327 -23.04 32.14 6.86
C GLY A 327 -23.89 30.93 6.46
N THR A 328 -23.29 29.83 5.97
CA THR A 328 -23.96 28.54 5.70
C THR A 328 -22.96 27.52 5.12
N VAL A 329 -22.91 26.30 5.66
CA VAL A 329 -22.08 25.21 5.09
C VAL A 329 -22.54 24.80 3.67
N THR A 330 -23.79 25.09 3.33
CA THR A 330 -24.44 24.87 2.03
C THR A 330 -24.25 26.01 1.02
N ALA A 331 -23.49 27.07 1.34
CA ALA A 331 -23.24 28.16 0.41
C ALA A 331 -22.64 27.63 -0.91
N ALA A 332 -23.26 28.02 -2.04
CA ALA A 332 -22.85 27.63 -3.38
C ALA A 332 -21.37 27.97 -3.63
N LEU A 333 -20.68 27.12 -4.39
CA LEU A 333 -19.28 27.37 -4.70
C LEU A 333 -19.14 28.66 -5.55
N PRO A 334 -18.17 29.53 -5.24
CA PRO A 334 -17.83 30.67 -6.10
C PRO A 334 -17.43 30.20 -7.49
N SER A 335 -17.84 30.91 -8.53
CA SER A 335 -17.57 30.55 -9.92
C SER A 335 -16.28 31.18 -10.49
N GLY A 336 -15.90 30.78 -11.70
CA GLY A 336 -14.82 31.38 -12.47
C GLY A 336 -13.44 31.27 -11.82
N LEU A 337 -12.79 32.41 -11.56
CA LEU A 337 -11.46 32.44 -10.97
C LEU A 337 -11.44 31.89 -9.53
N ALA A 338 -12.49 32.15 -8.75
CA ALA A 338 -12.56 31.69 -7.37
C ALA A 338 -12.67 30.16 -7.29
N ALA A 339 -13.49 29.52 -8.16
CA ALA A 339 -13.51 28.07 -8.33
C ALA A 339 -12.12 27.50 -8.66
N ARG A 340 -11.40 28.15 -9.59
CA ARG A 340 -10.05 27.73 -9.99
C ARG A 340 -9.04 27.83 -8.86
N SER A 341 -9.14 28.86 -8.01
CA SER A 341 -8.28 29.01 -6.82
C SER A 341 -8.56 27.96 -5.75
N ILE A 342 -9.83 27.55 -5.54
CA ILE A 342 -10.21 26.46 -4.62
C ILE A 342 -9.65 25.11 -5.10
N ALA A 343 -9.72 24.86 -6.41
CA ALA A 343 -9.15 23.68 -7.04
C ALA A 343 -7.62 23.74 -7.19
N ASP A 344 -6.99 24.88 -6.91
CA ASP A 344 -5.55 25.05 -7.07
C ASP A 344 -4.76 24.30 -5.99
N ILE A 345 -3.62 23.73 -6.39
CA ILE A 345 -2.76 22.92 -5.52
C ILE A 345 -1.36 23.51 -5.54
N GLY A 346 -0.98 24.21 -4.46
CA GLY A 346 0.36 24.76 -4.26
C GLY A 346 1.41 23.66 -4.05
N ALA A 347 2.70 23.99 -4.21
CA ALA A 347 3.81 23.04 -4.17
C ALA A 347 3.81 22.12 -2.92
N ALA A 348 3.52 22.67 -1.74
CA ALA A 348 3.46 21.92 -0.48
C ALA A 348 2.39 20.81 -0.45
N PHE A 349 1.41 20.84 -1.36
CA PHE A 349 0.32 19.87 -1.47
C PHE A 349 0.33 19.08 -2.79
N ASP A 350 1.20 19.42 -3.75
CA ASP A 350 1.27 18.77 -5.07
C ASP A 350 1.96 17.39 -4.94
N PRO A 351 1.35 16.26 -5.36
CA PRO A 351 1.95 14.92 -5.25
C PRO A 351 3.30 14.75 -5.97
N LEU A 352 3.62 15.67 -6.89
CA LEU A 352 4.88 15.75 -7.64
C LEU A 352 6.06 16.25 -6.79
N THR A 353 5.80 16.91 -5.67
CA THR A 353 6.84 17.39 -4.76
C THR A 353 7.53 16.20 -4.09
N LEU A 354 8.87 16.21 -4.06
CA LEU A 354 9.65 15.17 -3.38
C LEU A 354 9.33 15.14 -1.89
N ARG A 355 9.13 13.94 -1.36
CA ARG A 355 8.90 13.71 0.07
C ARG A 355 10.14 13.05 0.69
N PRO A 356 10.56 13.47 1.90
CA PRO A 356 11.61 12.76 2.62
C PRO A 356 11.12 11.33 2.96
N PRO A 357 12.02 10.35 3.17
CA PRO A 357 11.61 9.03 3.61
C PRO A 357 11.06 9.07 5.05
N LEU A 358 10.05 8.22 5.34
CA LEU A 358 9.51 8.03 6.69
C LEU A 358 10.55 7.46 7.65
N ALA A 359 11.41 6.58 7.14
CA ALA A 359 12.46 5.92 7.90
C ALA A 359 13.61 5.49 6.98
N ILE A 360 14.77 5.21 7.57
CA ILE A 360 15.87 4.51 6.91
C ILE A 360 16.15 3.24 7.71
N TRP A 361 15.97 2.08 7.09
CA TRP A 361 16.26 0.78 7.70
C TRP A 361 17.75 0.47 7.49
N ARG A 362 18.53 0.36 8.56
CA ARG A 362 20.00 0.44 8.48
C ARG A 362 20.70 -0.91 8.37
N GLY A 363 20.00 -2.02 8.66
CA GLY A 363 20.59 -3.36 8.70
C GLY A 363 21.62 -3.51 9.82
N GLN A 364 21.41 -2.88 10.98
CA GLN A 364 22.39 -2.84 12.07
C GLN A 364 22.19 -3.92 13.14
N ASP A 365 20.96 -4.31 13.42
CA ASP A 365 20.60 -5.18 14.55
C ASP A 365 19.43 -6.13 14.24
N SER A 366 19.03 -6.95 15.22
CA SER A 366 17.87 -7.84 15.10
C SER A 366 16.53 -7.12 14.98
N ALA A 367 16.41 -5.84 15.34
CA ALA A 367 15.19 -5.06 15.14
C ALA A 367 15.01 -4.64 13.68
N ASP A 368 16.10 -4.38 12.94
CA ASP A 368 16.06 -4.27 11.48
C ASP A 368 15.60 -5.58 10.81
N VAL A 369 16.10 -6.74 11.29
CA VAL A 369 15.62 -8.05 10.81
C VAL A 369 14.15 -8.27 11.16
N ALA A 370 13.70 -7.86 12.35
CA ALA A 370 12.30 -7.96 12.75
C ALA A 370 11.38 -7.10 11.87
N ARG A 371 11.81 -5.87 11.50
CA ARG A 371 11.07 -5.03 10.53
C ARG A 371 10.93 -5.70 9.17
N PHE A 372 12.00 -6.30 8.66
CA PHE A 372 11.97 -7.08 7.43
C PHE A 372 11.00 -8.28 7.51
N VAL A 373 11.11 -9.09 8.56
CA VAL A 373 10.25 -10.28 8.75
C VAL A 373 8.78 -9.91 8.96
N HIS A 374 8.49 -8.81 9.66
CA HIS A 374 7.14 -8.27 9.75
C HIS A 374 6.59 -7.90 8.36
N ALA A 375 7.35 -7.16 7.55
CA ALA A 375 6.93 -6.78 6.21
C ALA A 375 6.79 -7.97 5.25
N LEU A 376 7.66 -9.00 5.35
CA LEU A 376 7.47 -10.29 4.68
C LEU A 376 6.18 -10.98 5.12
N SER A 377 5.82 -10.91 6.39
CA SER A 377 4.62 -11.58 6.90
C SER A 377 3.35 -11.03 6.26
N LEU A 378 3.33 -9.78 5.81
CA LEU A 378 2.19 -9.14 5.11
C LEU A 378 1.88 -9.76 3.72
N PHE A 379 2.70 -10.71 3.24
CA PHE A 379 2.44 -11.49 2.02
C PHE A 379 1.47 -12.65 2.19
N PHE A 380 1.08 -12.98 3.42
CA PHE A 380 0.14 -14.06 3.72
C PHE A 380 -1.17 -13.48 4.29
N SER A 381 -2.31 -13.93 3.79
CA SER A 381 -3.63 -13.52 4.30
C SER A 381 -3.93 -14.20 5.64
N GLN A 382 -4.87 -13.67 6.42
CA GLN A 382 -5.33 -14.37 7.63
C GLN A 382 -5.98 -15.72 7.31
N THR A 383 -6.61 -15.87 6.14
CA THR A 383 -7.13 -17.17 5.69
C THR A 383 -6.01 -18.19 5.43
N ASP A 384 -4.85 -17.77 4.89
CA ASP A 384 -3.70 -18.66 4.70
C ASP A 384 -3.16 -19.15 6.05
N ILE A 385 -3.03 -18.24 7.01
CA ILE A 385 -2.55 -18.54 8.37
C ILE A 385 -3.54 -19.45 9.10
N GLY A 386 -4.84 -19.22 8.95
CA GLY A 386 -5.88 -20.10 9.48
C GLY A 386 -5.92 -21.48 8.84
N LEU A 387 -5.62 -21.61 7.54
CA LEU A 387 -5.45 -22.92 6.88
C LEU A 387 -4.27 -23.69 7.46
N LEU A 388 -3.11 -23.04 7.62
CA LEU A 388 -1.95 -23.63 8.30
C LEU A 388 -2.28 -24.02 9.74
N GLY A 389 -2.88 -23.10 10.51
CA GLY A 389 -3.21 -23.29 11.92
C GLY A 389 -4.17 -24.45 12.17
N ARG A 390 -5.18 -24.63 11.31
CA ARG A 390 -6.10 -25.78 11.33
C ARG A 390 -5.40 -27.09 11.00
N GLN A 391 -4.54 -27.12 9.99
CA GLN A 391 -3.87 -28.36 9.58
C GLN A 391 -2.84 -28.82 10.62
N LEU A 392 -2.10 -27.90 11.22
CA LEU A 392 -1.17 -28.20 12.32
C LEU A 392 -1.92 -28.66 13.58
N ALA A 393 -3.13 -28.12 13.85
CA ALA A 393 -3.98 -28.58 14.96
C ALA A 393 -4.44 -30.04 14.84
N ALA A 394 -4.55 -30.55 13.61
CA ALA A 394 -5.00 -31.90 13.31
C ALA A 394 -3.87 -32.94 13.30
N ALA A 395 -2.61 -32.54 13.47
CA ALA A 395 -1.47 -33.44 13.45
C ALA A 395 -1.53 -34.46 14.62
N PRO A 396 -1.60 -35.78 14.36
CA PRO A 396 -1.95 -36.76 15.39
C PRO A 396 -0.91 -36.92 16.51
N ASP A 397 0.38 -36.76 16.20
CA ASP A 397 1.49 -37.18 17.07
C ASP A 397 2.32 -36.02 17.67
N ALA A 398 1.81 -34.78 17.66
CA ALA A 398 2.53 -33.64 18.19
C ALA A 398 2.72 -33.76 19.73
N PRO A 399 3.96 -33.60 20.27
CA PRO A 399 4.22 -33.69 21.71
C PRO A 399 3.35 -32.74 22.53
N ARG A 400 2.79 -33.24 23.63
CA ARG A 400 1.89 -32.48 24.51
C ARG A 400 2.47 -32.36 25.91
N HIS A 401 2.29 -31.21 26.52
CA HIS A 401 2.51 -31.01 27.95
C HIS A 401 1.38 -30.15 28.54
N SER A 402 1.37 -29.99 29.86
CA SER A 402 0.35 -29.18 30.54
C SER A 402 0.97 -28.14 31.47
N VAL A 403 0.41 -26.94 31.47
CA VAL A 403 0.66 -25.90 32.48
C VAL A 403 -0.55 -25.83 33.40
N THR A 404 -0.33 -26.04 34.70
CA THR A 404 -1.40 -25.99 35.71
C THR A 404 -1.33 -24.68 36.49
N LEU A 405 -2.47 -24.01 36.60
CA LEU A 405 -2.67 -22.77 37.36
C LEU A 405 -3.63 -23.05 38.52
N ILE A 406 -3.42 -22.37 39.65
CA ILE A 406 -4.29 -22.44 40.82
C ILE A 406 -5.27 -21.27 40.76
N CYS A 407 -6.57 -21.55 40.84
CA CYS A 407 -7.64 -20.59 40.58
C CYS A 407 -8.41 -20.21 41.85
N ARG A 408 -8.72 -18.92 41.97
CA ARG A 408 -9.76 -18.39 42.85
C ARG A 408 -11.05 -18.27 42.06
N GLU A 409 -12.10 -18.91 42.55
CA GLU A 409 -13.42 -18.92 41.90
C GLU A 409 -14.32 -17.83 42.51
N ARG A 410 -14.98 -17.04 41.66
CA ARG A 410 -16.07 -16.14 42.08
C ARG A 410 -17.36 -16.53 41.37
N VAL A 411 -18.27 -17.17 42.10
CA VAL A 411 -19.55 -17.65 41.59
C VAL A 411 -20.61 -16.55 41.71
N GLY A 412 -21.31 -16.26 40.61
CA GLY A 412 -22.53 -15.46 40.56
C GLY A 412 -23.71 -16.28 40.05
N THR A 413 -24.86 -15.64 39.86
CA THR A 413 -26.12 -16.32 39.45
C THR A 413 -26.09 -16.93 38.05
N ALA A 414 -25.41 -16.27 37.09
CA ALA A 414 -25.30 -16.69 35.69
C ALA A 414 -23.84 -16.74 35.18
N ARG A 415 -22.86 -16.55 36.06
CA ARG A 415 -21.43 -16.47 35.71
C ARG A 415 -20.54 -17.09 36.78
N LEU A 416 -19.40 -17.61 36.35
CA LEU A 416 -18.26 -18.02 37.16
C LEU A 416 -17.04 -17.26 36.65
N ASP A 417 -16.43 -16.43 37.49
CA ASP A 417 -15.14 -15.81 37.17
C ASP A 417 -14.01 -16.64 37.77
N LEU A 418 -12.92 -16.78 37.02
CA LEU A 418 -11.68 -17.43 37.43
C LEU A 418 -10.55 -16.40 37.42
N ASP A 419 -9.86 -16.29 38.56
CA ASP A 419 -8.59 -15.58 38.67
C ASP A 419 -7.51 -16.58 39.09
N CYS A 420 -6.66 -16.97 38.14
CA CYS A 420 -5.69 -18.05 38.32
C CYS A 420 -4.25 -17.57 38.17
N ASP A 421 -3.39 -18.04 39.08
CA ASP A 421 -1.96 -17.77 39.08
C ASP A 421 -1.16 -19.10 39.01
N GLY A 422 0.06 -19.06 38.49
CA GLY A 422 0.94 -20.22 38.36
C GLY A 422 2.43 -19.87 38.32
N ALA A 423 3.24 -20.87 38.00
CA ALA A 423 4.70 -20.72 37.93
C ALA A 423 5.15 -19.68 36.88
N GLU A 424 6.33 -19.10 37.09
CA GLU A 424 6.97 -18.15 36.17
C GLU A 424 6.10 -16.91 35.81
N GLY A 425 5.19 -16.51 36.71
CA GLY A 425 4.28 -15.39 36.49
C GLY A 425 3.11 -15.69 35.56
N SER A 426 2.85 -16.97 35.29
CA SER A 426 1.70 -17.39 34.49
C SER A 426 0.38 -16.96 35.14
N ARG A 427 -0.55 -16.40 34.38
CA ARG A 427 -1.84 -15.90 34.87
C ARG A 427 -2.97 -16.15 33.87
N LEU A 428 -4.15 -16.51 34.36
CA LEU A 428 -5.36 -16.66 33.55
C LEU A 428 -6.54 -15.95 34.22
N LEU A 429 -7.20 -15.07 33.47
CA LEU A 429 -8.47 -14.44 33.84
C LEU A 429 -9.55 -14.94 32.88
N ALA A 430 -10.58 -15.61 33.38
CA ALA A 430 -11.66 -16.13 32.55
C ALA A 430 -13.06 -15.88 33.13
N ARG A 431 -14.04 -15.76 32.23
CA ARG A 431 -15.46 -15.63 32.52
C ARG A 431 -16.21 -16.78 31.87
N LEU A 432 -16.82 -17.63 32.69
CA LEU A 432 -17.57 -18.80 32.26
C LEU A 432 -19.07 -18.57 32.52
N ASN A 433 -19.91 -18.82 31.52
CA ASN A 433 -21.35 -18.65 31.58
C ASN A 433 -22.00 -19.86 32.25
N LEU A 434 -22.92 -19.62 33.19
CA LEU A 434 -23.68 -20.67 33.87
C LEU A 434 -25.10 -20.75 33.30
N GLN A 435 -25.55 -21.95 32.93
CA GLN A 435 -26.93 -22.24 32.55
C GLN A 435 -27.46 -23.37 33.44
N GLY A 436 -28.52 -23.12 34.21
CA GLY A 436 -29.05 -24.11 35.17
C GLY A 436 -28.06 -24.56 36.24
N GLY A 437 -27.05 -23.74 36.55
CA GLY A 437 -25.94 -24.09 37.47
C GLY A 437 -24.79 -24.87 36.83
N LEU A 438 -24.93 -25.32 35.57
CA LEU A 438 -23.88 -25.99 34.81
C LEU A 438 -23.04 -24.98 34.01
N ILE A 439 -21.76 -25.26 33.80
CA ILE A 439 -20.90 -24.41 32.97
C ILE A 439 -21.19 -24.67 31.49
N ALA A 440 -21.74 -23.67 30.80
CA ALA A 440 -22.19 -23.81 29.43
C ALA A 440 -21.07 -23.53 28.41
N ALA A 441 -20.40 -22.37 28.50
CA ALA A 441 -19.33 -21.89 27.60
C ALA A 441 -18.62 -20.69 28.28
N GLY A 442 -17.70 -19.98 27.62
CA GLY A 442 -17.11 -18.76 28.20
C GLY A 442 -16.04 -18.07 27.37
N SER A 443 -15.24 -17.21 28.00
CA SER A 443 -14.05 -16.59 27.42
C SER A 443 -12.89 -16.50 28.42
N ILE A 444 -11.67 -16.55 27.92
CA ILE A 444 -10.46 -16.12 28.65
C ILE A 444 -10.20 -14.67 28.25
N ASP A 445 -10.22 -13.73 29.19
CA ASP A 445 -10.03 -12.29 28.91
C ASP A 445 -8.55 -11.88 28.91
N ARG A 446 -7.73 -12.60 29.69
CA ARG A 446 -6.27 -12.51 29.71
C ARG A 446 -5.66 -13.88 29.94
N LEU A 447 -4.64 -14.22 29.16
CA LEU A 447 -3.79 -15.39 29.37
C LEU A 447 -2.31 -14.98 29.25
N SER A 448 -1.63 -14.91 30.39
CA SER A 448 -0.20 -14.63 30.45
C SER A 448 0.57 -15.92 30.72
N LEU A 449 1.56 -16.22 29.88
CA LEU A 449 2.53 -17.31 30.01
C LEU A 449 3.96 -16.73 29.83
N PRO A 450 5.02 -17.47 30.19
CA PRO A 450 6.40 -17.00 30.04
C PRO A 450 6.71 -16.57 28.60
N GLY A 451 7.03 -15.29 28.41
CA GLY A 451 7.30 -14.67 27.11
C GLY A 451 6.08 -14.43 26.19
N ALA A 452 4.86 -14.75 26.65
CA ALA A 452 3.64 -14.59 25.86
C ALA A 452 2.45 -14.15 26.74
N ASP A 453 2.17 -12.85 26.79
CA ASP A 453 0.87 -12.36 27.25
C ASP A 453 -0.21 -12.64 26.19
N HIS A 454 -1.50 -12.52 26.52
CA HIS A 454 -2.62 -12.50 25.58
C HIS A 454 -3.72 -11.68 26.21
N SER A 455 -4.18 -10.64 25.52
CA SER A 455 -5.10 -9.63 26.04
C SER A 455 -6.28 -9.46 25.09
N GLY A 456 -7.48 -9.83 25.53
CA GLY A 456 -8.68 -9.89 24.70
C GLY A 456 -9.37 -11.25 24.80
N PRO A 457 -10.67 -11.33 24.49
CA PRO A 457 -11.46 -12.53 24.73
C PRO A 457 -11.10 -13.67 23.77
N ILE A 458 -10.45 -14.71 24.29
CA ILE A 458 -10.34 -16.02 23.64
C ILE A 458 -11.64 -16.77 23.95
N THR A 459 -12.41 -17.16 22.94
CA THR A 459 -13.69 -17.87 23.16
C THR A 459 -13.42 -19.32 23.57
N LEU A 460 -14.23 -19.84 24.48
CA LEU A 460 -14.21 -21.24 24.89
C LEU A 460 -15.45 -21.94 24.35
N SER A 461 -15.26 -23.16 23.85
CA SER A 461 -16.35 -24.04 23.41
C SER A 461 -17.32 -24.38 24.53
N HIS A 462 -18.35 -25.17 24.20
CA HIS A 462 -19.16 -25.79 25.24
C HIS A 462 -18.33 -26.67 26.18
N GLY A 463 -18.60 -26.55 27.48
CA GLY A 463 -17.91 -27.31 28.52
C GLY A 463 -18.30 -28.78 28.48
N THR A 464 -17.36 -29.67 28.22
CA THR A 464 -17.59 -31.12 28.20
C THR A 464 -17.07 -31.76 29.49
N PRO A 465 -17.95 -32.30 30.35
CA PRO A 465 -17.51 -33.06 31.52
C PRO A 465 -16.74 -34.31 31.09
N ARG A 466 -15.64 -34.62 31.77
CA ARG A 466 -14.97 -35.91 31.62
C ARG A 466 -15.74 -37.00 32.37
N ALA A 467 -15.83 -38.21 31.81
CA ALA A 467 -16.59 -39.31 32.43
C ALA A 467 -15.93 -39.90 33.69
N ASP A 468 -14.64 -39.63 33.84
CA ASP A 468 -13.68 -40.29 34.74
C ASP A 468 -13.00 -39.33 35.73
N ALA A 469 -13.26 -38.01 35.64
CA ALA A 469 -12.71 -37.00 36.54
C ALA A 469 -13.66 -35.81 36.72
N ALA A 470 -13.55 -35.09 37.85
CA ALA A 470 -14.26 -33.82 38.08
C ALA A 470 -13.66 -32.63 37.29
N GLU A 471 -13.13 -32.91 36.09
CA GLU A 471 -12.62 -31.93 35.13
C GLU A 471 -13.70 -31.61 34.08
N ILE A 472 -13.83 -30.33 33.75
CA ILE A 472 -14.63 -29.84 32.61
C ILE A 472 -13.65 -29.36 31.54
N GLY A 473 -13.71 -29.97 30.36
CA GLY A 473 -12.87 -29.63 29.22
C GLY A 473 -13.50 -28.56 28.34
N PHE A 474 -12.67 -27.65 27.84
CA PHE A 474 -13.01 -26.65 26.85
C PHE A 474 -11.97 -26.69 25.73
N THR A 475 -12.40 -26.63 24.47
CA THR A 475 -11.51 -26.27 23.36
C THR A 475 -11.51 -24.75 23.22
N LEU A 476 -10.35 -24.18 22.90
CA LEU A 476 -10.24 -22.76 22.59
C LEU A 476 -10.78 -22.57 21.16
N ALA A 477 -11.87 -21.81 21.04
CA ALA A 477 -12.50 -21.45 19.79
C ALA A 477 -11.96 -20.08 19.35
N GLU A 478 -11.29 -20.04 18.21
CA GLU A 478 -10.43 -18.92 17.85
C GLU A 478 -11.03 -17.98 16.81
N HIS A 479 -10.65 -16.71 16.91
CA HIS A 479 -10.42 -15.91 15.72
C HIS A 479 -9.16 -16.44 15.00
N ALA A 480 -9.35 -17.39 14.07
CA ALA A 480 -8.45 -17.85 12.99
C ALA A 480 -6.97 -18.25 13.25
N ASP A 481 -6.26 -17.67 14.21
CA ASP A 481 -4.79 -17.48 14.13
C ASP A 481 -3.93 -18.37 15.04
N GLY A 482 -4.48 -18.99 16.09
CA GLY A 482 -3.70 -19.74 17.08
C GLY A 482 -3.31 -18.95 18.34
N VAL A 483 -3.85 -19.34 19.50
CA VAL A 483 -3.32 -18.98 20.82
C VAL A 483 -2.09 -19.84 21.07
N ARG A 484 -0.91 -19.23 21.09
CA ARG A 484 0.38 -19.94 21.23
C ARG A 484 1.23 -19.47 22.41
N SER A 485 2.10 -20.37 22.88
CA SER A 485 3.19 -20.04 23.81
C SER A 485 4.29 -19.23 23.10
N ALA A 486 5.22 -18.63 23.86
CA ALA A 486 6.39 -17.95 23.29
C ALA A 486 7.33 -18.87 22.49
N ARG A 487 7.24 -20.19 22.73
CA ARG A 487 7.97 -21.23 21.98
C ARG A 487 7.22 -21.67 20.72
N GLY A 488 6.04 -21.10 20.46
CA GLY A 488 5.19 -21.43 19.31
C GLY A 488 4.29 -22.65 19.53
N GLU A 489 4.13 -23.16 20.75
CA GLU A 489 3.28 -24.33 21.03
C GLU A 489 1.81 -23.90 21.02
N GLY A 490 0.94 -24.65 20.34
CA GLY A 490 -0.49 -24.39 20.28
C GLY A 490 -1.17 -24.69 21.61
N ILE A 491 -1.92 -23.74 22.15
CA ILE A 491 -2.69 -23.91 23.39
C ILE A 491 -4.08 -24.36 22.99
N ARG A 492 -4.37 -25.66 23.16
CA ARG A 492 -5.52 -26.31 22.49
C ARG A 492 -6.72 -26.52 23.38
N ARG A 493 -6.49 -26.80 24.67
CA ARG A 493 -7.55 -27.11 25.64
C ARG A 493 -7.30 -26.44 26.97
N LEU A 494 -8.39 -26.06 27.63
CA LEU A 494 -8.44 -25.72 29.04
C LEU A 494 -9.23 -26.83 29.75
N TRP A 495 -8.65 -27.39 30.81
CA TRP A 495 -9.33 -28.31 31.72
C TRP A 495 -9.52 -27.61 33.07
N LEU A 496 -10.75 -27.49 33.54
CA LEU A 496 -11.10 -26.88 34.82
C LEU A 496 -11.48 -27.95 35.84
N THR A 497 -10.75 -28.04 36.95
CA THR A 497 -11.22 -28.73 38.17
C THR A 497 -11.83 -27.69 39.11
N ARG A 498 -13.07 -27.91 39.57
CA ARG A 498 -13.75 -27.04 40.55
C ARG A 498 -13.13 -27.20 41.94
N ALA A 499 -13.21 -26.16 42.78
CA ALA A 499 -12.79 -26.26 44.18
C ALA A 499 -13.66 -27.26 44.96
N ARG A 500 -13.05 -28.03 45.88
CA ARG A 500 -13.76 -29.02 46.70
C ARG A 500 -13.12 -29.14 48.09
N GLY A 501 -13.84 -28.69 49.12
CA GLY A 501 -13.27 -28.56 50.47
C GLY A 501 -12.07 -27.62 50.44
N ASP A 502 -10.96 -28.03 51.06
CA ASP A 502 -9.71 -27.27 51.07
C ASP A 502 -8.90 -27.37 49.75
N THR A 503 -9.33 -28.20 48.79
CA THR A 503 -8.67 -28.32 47.48
C THR A 503 -9.09 -27.14 46.59
N PRO A 504 -8.17 -26.25 46.17
CA PRO A 504 -8.50 -25.12 45.32
C PRO A 504 -8.88 -25.58 43.91
N ALA A 505 -9.59 -24.72 43.17
CA ALA A 505 -9.84 -24.94 41.75
C ALA A 505 -8.53 -24.88 40.96
N THR A 506 -8.44 -25.62 39.86
CA THR A 506 -7.26 -25.61 38.98
C THR A 506 -7.65 -25.47 37.51
N ALA A 507 -6.88 -24.68 36.78
CA ALA A 507 -6.97 -24.52 35.34
C ALA A 507 -5.72 -25.14 34.69
N ARG A 508 -5.89 -26.23 33.94
CA ARG A 508 -4.81 -26.94 33.28
C ARG A 508 -4.89 -26.70 31.77
N LEU A 509 -3.91 -25.96 31.24
CA LEU A 509 -3.78 -25.65 29.83
C LEU A 509 -2.98 -26.75 29.12
N GLU A 510 -3.49 -27.26 28.01
CA GLU A 510 -2.81 -28.23 27.15
C GLU A 510 -2.02 -27.51 26.05
N LEU A 511 -0.69 -27.63 26.09
CA LEU A 511 0.24 -27.07 25.10
C LEU A 511 0.73 -28.18 24.17
N VAL A 512 0.75 -27.89 22.87
CA VAL A 512 1.06 -28.87 21.81
C VAL A 512 2.15 -28.33 20.87
N ALA A 513 3.26 -29.05 20.76
CA ALA A 513 4.41 -28.70 19.92
C ALA A 513 4.16 -29.08 18.45
N ASP A 514 3.18 -28.43 17.82
CA ASP A 514 2.65 -28.79 16.49
C ASP A 514 3.34 -28.14 15.27
N LEU A 515 4.45 -27.40 15.45
CA LEU A 515 5.12 -26.69 14.36
C LEU A 515 6.07 -27.56 13.50
N ALA A 516 6.51 -28.72 13.99
CA ALA A 516 7.48 -29.56 13.29
C ALA A 516 7.07 -29.98 11.85
N PRO A 517 5.80 -30.27 11.53
CA PRO A 517 5.35 -30.52 10.16
C PRO A 517 5.53 -29.32 9.22
N LEU A 518 5.34 -28.09 9.73
CA LEU A 518 5.57 -26.86 8.96
C LEU A 518 7.06 -26.67 8.69
N ASP A 519 7.92 -26.88 9.69
CA ASP A 519 9.37 -26.75 9.53
C ASP A 519 9.90 -27.75 8.50
N ALA A 520 9.47 -29.01 8.59
CA ALA A 520 9.82 -30.07 7.64
C ALA A 520 9.26 -29.83 6.22
N ALA A 521 8.17 -29.06 6.09
CA ALA A 521 7.67 -28.63 4.79
C ALA A 521 8.50 -27.50 4.18
N ILE A 522 8.95 -26.54 5.01
CA ILE A 522 9.87 -25.45 4.61
C ILE A 522 11.24 -26.01 4.21
N ASP A 523 11.81 -26.92 5.01
CA ASP A 523 13.10 -27.56 4.71
C ASP A 523 13.02 -28.37 3.40
N ALA A 524 11.92 -29.07 3.15
CA ALA A 524 11.72 -29.77 1.89
C ALA A 524 11.63 -28.82 0.68
N LEU A 525 10.94 -27.67 0.80
CA LEU A 525 10.90 -26.65 -0.25
C LEU A 525 12.29 -26.04 -0.51
N ALA A 526 13.11 -25.89 0.54
CA ALA A 526 14.51 -25.49 0.40
C ALA A 526 15.33 -26.55 -0.37
N GLN A 527 15.13 -27.85 -0.09
CA GLN A 527 15.79 -28.92 -0.84
C GLN A 527 15.33 -29.03 -2.30
N THR A 528 14.03 -28.88 -2.60
CA THR A 528 13.55 -28.85 -4.00
C THR A 528 14.07 -27.63 -4.75
N THR A 529 14.22 -26.48 -4.07
CA THR A 529 14.87 -25.31 -4.67
C THR A 529 16.34 -25.60 -4.97
N LEU A 530 17.07 -26.20 -4.03
CA LEU A 530 18.46 -26.63 -4.23
C LEU A 530 18.63 -27.58 -5.44
N ALA A 531 17.73 -28.56 -5.57
CA ALA A 531 17.72 -29.51 -6.70
C ALA A 531 17.42 -28.85 -8.06
N GLY A 532 16.73 -27.70 -8.07
CA GLY A 532 16.32 -27.00 -9.29
C GLY A 532 14.88 -27.28 -9.72
N ASP A 533 14.14 -28.11 -8.96
CA ASP A 533 12.72 -28.41 -9.19
C ASP A 533 11.77 -27.28 -8.74
N SER A 534 12.33 -26.24 -8.11
CA SER A 534 11.62 -25.04 -7.67
C SER A 534 12.56 -23.83 -7.71
N ASP A 535 11.99 -22.65 -7.90
CA ASP A 535 12.67 -21.34 -7.81
C ASP A 535 12.17 -20.53 -6.59
N ALA A 536 11.41 -21.16 -5.69
CA ALA A 536 10.68 -20.50 -4.60
C ALA A 536 11.58 -19.74 -3.60
N PHE A 537 12.79 -20.24 -3.35
CA PHE A 537 13.81 -19.59 -2.50
C PHE A 537 15.05 -19.09 -3.28
N ASP A 538 14.99 -19.04 -4.61
CA ASP A 538 16.04 -18.37 -5.41
C ASP A 538 15.93 -16.84 -5.32
N ALA A 539 16.80 -16.11 -6.02
CA ALA A 539 16.85 -14.64 -6.00
C ALA A 539 15.70 -13.95 -6.79
N GLN A 540 14.54 -14.61 -6.89
CA GLN A 540 13.32 -14.11 -7.53
C GLN A 540 12.44 -13.35 -6.53
N ALA A 541 11.42 -12.65 -7.04
CA ALA A 541 10.40 -12.05 -6.19
C ALA A 541 9.71 -13.11 -5.29
N LEU A 542 9.41 -12.73 -4.05
CA LEU A 542 8.55 -13.51 -3.17
C LEU A 542 7.15 -13.58 -3.81
N ARG A 543 6.76 -14.80 -4.17
CA ARG A 543 5.45 -15.12 -4.76
C ARG A 543 4.68 -15.98 -3.76
N ARG A 544 3.57 -15.47 -3.22
CA ARG A 544 2.74 -16.15 -2.22
C ARG A 544 2.42 -17.59 -2.64
N ASP A 545 1.89 -17.75 -3.84
CA ASP A 545 1.46 -19.07 -4.35
C ASP A 545 2.63 -20.05 -4.53
N ALA A 546 3.83 -19.57 -4.88
CA ALA A 546 5.02 -20.43 -5.03
C ALA A 546 5.57 -20.94 -3.68
N LEU A 547 5.27 -20.25 -2.58
CA LEU A 547 5.60 -20.66 -1.23
C LEU A 547 4.49 -21.50 -0.60
N LEU A 548 3.24 -21.01 -0.64
CA LEU A 548 2.13 -21.65 0.07
C LEU A 548 1.67 -22.94 -0.60
N THR A 549 1.61 -23.04 -1.93
CA THR A 549 1.12 -24.25 -2.62
C THR A 549 1.91 -25.52 -2.23
N PRO A 550 3.26 -25.55 -2.30
CA PRO A 550 4.01 -26.74 -1.88
C PRO A 550 3.93 -27.02 -0.37
N LEU A 551 3.84 -25.97 0.48
CA LEU A 551 3.64 -26.15 1.92
C LEU A 551 2.28 -26.78 2.22
N PHE A 552 1.20 -26.26 1.62
CA PHE A 552 -0.14 -26.79 1.74
C PHE A 552 -0.25 -28.23 1.24
N ALA A 553 0.31 -28.55 0.06
CA ALA A 553 0.36 -29.92 -0.46
C ALA A 553 1.02 -30.88 0.54
N ARG A 554 2.16 -30.49 1.12
CA ARG A 554 2.95 -31.32 2.03
C ARG A 554 2.34 -31.46 3.42
N LEU A 555 1.56 -30.47 3.85
CA LEU A 555 0.76 -30.54 5.08
C LEU A 555 -0.57 -31.29 4.89
N GLY A 556 -0.98 -31.59 3.65
CA GLY A 556 -2.23 -32.29 3.34
C GLY A 556 -3.46 -31.37 3.23
N VAL A 557 -3.26 -30.06 3.04
CA VAL A 557 -4.35 -29.12 2.75
C VAL A 557 -4.82 -29.31 1.30
N PRO A 558 -6.14 -29.46 1.04
CA PRO A 558 -6.67 -29.58 -0.31
C PRO A 558 -6.32 -28.36 -1.18
N LEU A 559 -5.73 -28.61 -2.34
CA LEU A 559 -5.39 -27.59 -3.33
C LEU A 559 -6.46 -27.52 -4.43
N PRO A 560 -6.70 -26.33 -5.02
CA PRO A 560 -7.58 -26.19 -6.18
C PRO A 560 -7.01 -26.96 -7.38
N ALA A 561 -7.88 -27.61 -8.14
CA ALA A 561 -7.49 -28.36 -9.33
C ALA A 561 -7.38 -27.43 -10.56
N GLY A 562 -6.31 -27.61 -11.35
CA GLY A 562 -6.13 -26.99 -12.66
C GLY A 562 -5.21 -25.77 -12.70
N GLN A 563 -4.82 -25.38 -13.91
CA GLN A 563 -4.05 -24.17 -14.16
C GLN A 563 -4.99 -22.95 -14.27
N ARG A 564 -4.53 -21.76 -13.87
CA ARG A 564 -5.28 -20.52 -14.13
C ARG A 564 -5.47 -20.35 -15.65
N PRO A 565 -6.66 -19.92 -16.12
CA PRO A 565 -6.90 -19.72 -17.55
C PRO A 565 -5.99 -18.61 -18.11
N PRO A 566 -5.68 -18.63 -19.42
CA PRO A 566 -4.83 -17.62 -20.04
C PRO A 566 -5.47 -16.24 -19.95
N LEU A 567 -4.66 -15.25 -19.58
CA LEU A 567 -5.09 -13.86 -19.47
C LEU A 567 -4.91 -13.10 -20.80
N PRO A 568 -5.77 -12.12 -21.12
CA PRO A 568 -5.62 -11.29 -22.33
C PRO A 568 -4.26 -10.58 -22.33
N PRO A 569 -3.55 -10.43 -23.47
CA PRO A 569 -2.20 -9.89 -23.50
C PRO A 569 -2.09 -8.50 -22.87
N ALA A 570 -1.02 -8.26 -22.11
CA ALA A 570 -0.72 -6.94 -21.57
C ALA A 570 -0.44 -5.95 -22.73
N ARG A 571 -1.12 -4.81 -22.72
CA ARG A 571 -0.96 -3.75 -23.72
C ARG A 571 -0.69 -2.42 -23.02
N LEU A 572 0.29 -1.68 -23.52
CA LEU A 572 0.57 -0.33 -23.06
C LEU A 572 -0.58 0.58 -23.48
N ALA A 573 -0.94 1.56 -22.65
CA ALA A 573 -1.73 2.71 -23.09
C ALA A 573 -0.95 3.43 -24.17
N ASP A 574 -1.60 4.25 -25.00
CA ASP A 574 -0.96 4.90 -26.13
C ASP A 574 0.04 5.99 -25.69
N VAL A 575 1.21 5.55 -25.22
CA VAL A 575 2.46 6.28 -25.33
C VAL A 575 2.67 6.38 -26.83
N ALA A 576 2.54 7.61 -27.37
CA ALA A 576 2.72 7.87 -28.78
C ALA A 576 3.96 7.13 -29.28
N SER A 577 3.74 6.18 -30.20
CA SER A 577 4.79 5.35 -30.78
C SER A 577 5.96 6.23 -31.18
N GLY A 578 7.19 5.78 -30.88
CA GLY A 578 8.40 6.56 -31.03
C GLY A 578 8.36 7.42 -32.29
N ARG A 579 8.45 8.74 -32.12
CA ARG A 579 8.39 9.68 -33.25
C ARG A 579 9.68 9.55 -34.05
N ASP A 580 9.64 8.69 -35.06
CA ASP A 580 10.66 8.54 -36.10
C ASP A 580 10.71 9.73 -37.09
N MET A 581 9.96 10.81 -36.82
CA MET A 581 10.05 12.06 -37.56
C MET A 581 11.18 12.92 -37.01
N ALA A 582 12.11 13.31 -37.89
CA ALA A 582 13.16 14.28 -37.59
C ALA A 582 12.53 15.65 -37.24
N MET A 583 12.31 15.87 -35.95
CA MET A 583 11.64 17.04 -35.43
C MET A 583 12.54 18.28 -35.51
N ALA A 584 11.93 19.44 -35.77
CA ALA A 584 12.66 20.70 -35.85
C ALA A 584 13.44 21.04 -34.57
N ALA A 585 14.59 21.68 -34.75
CA ALA A 585 15.58 21.89 -33.69
C ALA A 585 15.07 22.72 -32.51
N ASP A 586 14.11 23.64 -32.74
CA ASP A 586 13.46 24.46 -31.72
C ASP A 586 12.60 23.65 -30.74
N LEU A 587 12.12 22.48 -31.15
CA LEU A 587 11.26 21.61 -30.35
C LEU A 587 12.05 20.53 -29.57
N LEU A 588 13.29 20.24 -29.96
CA LEU A 588 14.11 19.17 -29.38
C LEU A 588 14.27 19.27 -27.84
N PRO A 589 14.50 20.45 -27.22
CA PRO A 589 14.53 20.57 -25.76
C PRO A 589 13.22 20.12 -25.11
N PHE A 590 12.08 20.54 -25.65
CA PHE A 590 10.76 20.20 -25.09
C PHE A 590 10.46 18.70 -25.17
N VAL A 591 10.76 18.03 -26.29
CA VAL A 591 10.56 16.57 -26.39
C VAL A 591 11.54 15.81 -25.51
N ARG A 592 12.81 16.20 -25.45
CA ARG A 592 13.80 15.55 -24.58
C ARG A 592 13.41 15.64 -23.10
N GLN A 593 12.92 16.80 -22.65
CA GLN A 593 12.68 17.07 -21.22
C GLN A 593 11.25 16.77 -20.76
N CYS A 594 10.24 16.96 -21.63
CA CYS A 594 8.81 16.82 -21.30
C CYS A 594 8.10 15.69 -22.08
N GLY A 595 8.71 15.13 -23.12
CA GLY A 595 8.08 14.15 -24.04
C GLY A 595 7.61 12.85 -23.40
N LEU A 596 8.24 12.41 -22.32
CA LEU A 596 7.82 11.22 -21.55
C LEU A 596 6.40 11.32 -20.97
N CYS A 597 5.93 12.55 -20.72
CA CYS A 597 4.63 12.82 -20.09
C CYS A 597 3.65 13.53 -21.05
N HIS A 598 4.12 14.49 -21.85
CA HIS A 598 3.24 15.42 -22.59
C HIS A 598 3.03 15.08 -24.08
N SER A 599 3.40 13.87 -24.53
CA SER A 599 3.32 13.44 -25.93
C SER A 599 2.01 12.77 -26.35
N ALA A 600 1.26 12.20 -25.41
CA ALA A 600 -0.02 11.56 -25.67
C ALA A 600 -1.15 12.59 -25.85
N ALA A 601 -2.17 12.26 -26.65
CA ALA A 601 -3.39 13.05 -26.81
C ALA A 601 -4.25 12.96 -25.54
N SER A 602 -3.90 13.73 -24.51
CA SER A 602 -4.54 13.66 -23.19
C SER A 602 -4.82 15.03 -22.60
N ARG A 603 -5.90 15.14 -21.81
CA ARG A 603 -6.19 16.36 -21.03
C ARG A 603 -5.20 16.56 -19.88
N PHE A 604 -4.73 15.47 -19.28
CA PHE A 604 -3.87 15.49 -18.11
C PHE A 604 -2.93 14.27 -18.05
N PRO A 605 -1.59 14.48 -18.00
CA PRO A 605 -0.92 15.76 -18.27
C PRO A 605 -1.27 16.28 -19.67
N PRO A 606 -1.45 17.61 -19.87
CA PRO A 606 -1.93 18.15 -21.13
C PRO A 606 -0.94 17.82 -22.26
N GLY A 607 -1.46 17.20 -23.32
CA GLY A 607 -0.70 16.69 -24.46
C GLY A 607 -0.12 17.76 -25.39
N PHE A 608 0.55 18.78 -24.86
CA PHE A 608 1.00 19.91 -25.67
C PHE A 608 2.11 19.53 -26.68
N LEU A 609 2.77 18.39 -26.51
CA LEU A 609 3.68 17.84 -27.50
C LEU A 609 2.99 16.88 -28.48
N HIS A 610 1.68 16.67 -28.43
CA HIS A 610 0.98 15.78 -29.35
C HIS A 610 0.85 16.40 -30.76
N GLY A 611 0.94 15.56 -31.79
CA GLY A 611 0.84 15.95 -33.21
C GLY A 611 2.17 16.25 -33.90
N ASP A 612 2.08 16.86 -35.09
CA ASP A 612 3.20 17.34 -35.89
C ASP A 612 3.83 18.64 -35.35
N ASP A 613 4.97 19.05 -35.93
CA ASP A 613 5.71 20.26 -35.54
C ASP A 613 4.89 21.57 -35.60
N SER A 614 3.86 21.66 -36.45
CA SER A 614 2.96 22.82 -36.52
C SER A 614 1.98 22.81 -35.34
N ARG A 615 1.35 21.65 -35.10
CA ARG A 615 0.47 21.40 -33.97
C ARG A 615 1.18 21.61 -32.64
N VAL A 616 2.40 21.11 -32.49
CA VAL A 616 3.21 21.27 -31.28
C VAL A 616 3.53 22.74 -31.02
N ARG A 617 3.89 23.53 -32.04
CA ARG A 617 4.11 24.99 -31.86
C ARG A 617 2.84 25.73 -31.45
N ALA A 618 1.69 25.40 -32.06
CA ALA A 618 0.41 25.98 -31.66
C ALA A 618 0.07 25.64 -30.19
N ASN A 619 0.19 24.36 -29.81
CA ASN A 619 -0.05 23.89 -28.45
C ASN A 619 0.91 24.53 -27.42
N LEU A 620 2.20 24.68 -27.75
CA LEU A 620 3.19 25.35 -26.90
C LEU A 620 2.81 26.83 -26.68
N ALA A 621 2.33 27.51 -27.73
CA ALA A 621 1.87 28.89 -27.64
C ALA A 621 0.56 29.02 -26.82
N ASP A 622 -0.34 28.03 -26.89
CA ASP A 622 -1.57 27.95 -26.06
C ASP A 622 -1.26 27.69 -24.58
N CYS A 623 -0.21 26.93 -24.30
CA CYS A 623 0.20 26.56 -22.94
C CYS A 623 1.28 27.47 -22.34
N ALA A 624 1.75 28.49 -23.07
CA ALA A 624 3.03 29.16 -22.81
C ALA A 624 3.16 29.73 -21.39
N GLU A 625 2.18 30.52 -20.91
CA GLU A 625 2.19 31.11 -19.56
C GLU A 625 2.38 30.05 -18.45
N ARG A 626 1.66 28.93 -18.56
CA ARG A 626 1.68 27.88 -17.52
C ARG A 626 2.92 27.00 -17.58
N ILE A 627 3.47 26.76 -18.78
CA ILE A 627 4.75 26.07 -18.93
C ILE A 627 5.86 26.98 -18.38
N LEU A 628 5.92 28.25 -18.80
CA LEU A 628 6.89 29.24 -18.33
C LEU A 628 6.90 29.33 -16.79
N TYR A 629 5.72 29.47 -16.18
CA TYR A 629 5.57 29.49 -14.72
C TYR A 629 6.15 28.24 -14.04
N ARG A 630 5.86 27.02 -14.54
CA ARG A 630 6.37 25.77 -13.95
C ARG A 630 7.86 25.52 -14.24
N LEU A 631 8.42 26.08 -15.32
CA LEU A 631 9.86 26.04 -15.59
C LEU A 631 10.63 27.01 -14.69
N GLN A 632 10.11 28.23 -14.49
CA GLN A 632 10.71 29.26 -13.63
C GLN A 632 10.91 28.79 -12.17
N MET A 633 10.06 27.89 -11.67
CA MET A 633 10.23 27.26 -10.35
C MET A 633 11.59 26.54 -10.18
N ASN A 634 12.29 26.15 -11.26
CA ASN A 634 13.63 25.55 -11.18
C ASN A 634 14.70 26.53 -10.69
N HIS A 635 14.48 27.85 -10.81
CA HIS A 635 15.37 28.89 -10.29
C HIS A 635 15.07 29.28 -8.83
N LEU A 636 13.98 28.76 -8.25
CA LEU A 636 13.54 29.07 -6.90
C LEU A 636 13.92 27.97 -5.91
N THR A 637 14.25 28.36 -4.67
CA THR A 637 14.42 27.41 -3.56
C THR A 637 13.09 26.72 -3.25
N ALA A 638 13.14 25.50 -2.70
CA ALA A 638 11.93 24.71 -2.39
C ALA A 638 10.91 25.44 -1.49
N ALA A 639 11.38 26.37 -0.62
CA ALA A 639 10.51 27.19 0.22
C ALA A 639 9.84 28.37 -0.52
N ALA A 640 10.43 28.85 -1.62
CA ALA A 640 9.89 29.92 -2.45
C ALA A 640 9.01 29.41 -3.62
N GLN A 641 9.03 28.11 -3.90
CA GLN A 641 8.25 27.49 -4.96
C GLN A 641 6.75 27.50 -4.64
N LEU A 642 5.99 28.34 -5.36
CA LEU A 642 4.51 28.33 -5.30
C LEU A 642 3.92 27.08 -5.99
N LYS A 643 4.65 26.51 -6.95
CA LYS A 643 4.34 25.26 -7.65
C LYS A 643 5.58 24.37 -7.73
N THR A 644 5.40 23.06 -7.76
CA THR A 644 6.52 22.14 -8.02
C THR A 644 7.12 22.42 -9.40
N PRO A 645 8.45 22.43 -9.57
CA PRO A 645 9.05 22.64 -10.89
C PRO A 645 8.69 21.53 -11.89
N MET A 646 8.93 21.84 -13.17
CA MET A 646 8.85 20.89 -14.28
C MET A 646 10.21 20.79 -14.99
N PRO A 647 10.67 19.58 -15.37
CA PRO A 647 10.13 18.26 -15.03
C PRO A 647 10.05 18.03 -13.50
N PRO A 648 9.14 17.14 -13.02
CA PRO A 648 8.96 16.93 -11.59
C PRO A 648 10.28 16.50 -10.92
N PRO A 649 10.62 16.98 -9.70
CA PRO A 649 11.88 16.62 -9.03
C PRO A 649 12.09 15.12 -8.80
N ALA A 650 11.01 14.32 -8.77
CA ALA A 650 11.06 12.86 -8.70
C ALA A 650 11.40 12.17 -10.05
N ALA A 651 11.42 12.89 -11.18
CA ALA A 651 11.86 12.35 -12.45
C ALA A 651 13.39 12.28 -12.50
N ALA A 652 13.94 11.14 -12.93
CA ALA A 652 15.38 10.85 -12.86
C ALA A 652 16.28 11.89 -13.54
N HIS A 653 15.78 12.57 -14.59
CA HIS A 653 16.52 13.59 -15.33
C HIS A 653 16.38 15.01 -14.77
N ALA A 654 15.46 15.26 -13.83
CA ALA A 654 15.15 16.61 -13.35
C ALA A 654 16.35 17.36 -12.71
N PRO A 655 17.23 16.73 -11.90
CA PRO A 655 18.41 17.41 -11.36
C PRO A 655 19.38 17.88 -12.46
N GLY A 656 19.54 17.09 -13.52
CA GLY A 656 20.37 17.46 -14.67
C GLY A 656 19.70 18.52 -15.55
N PHE A 657 18.38 18.50 -15.70
CA PHE A 657 17.64 19.51 -16.46
C PHE A 657 17.83 20.93 -15.92
N ALA A 658 17.74 21.11 -14.60
CA ALA A 658 17.86 22.43 -13.96
C ALA A 658 19.23 23.10 -14.21
N GLN A 659 20.26 22.32 -14.56
CA GLN A 659 21.63 22.79 -14.87
C GLN A 659 21.94 22.73 -16.37
N SER A 660 20.97 22.31 -17.21
CA SER A 660 21.17 22.09 -18.64
C SER A 660 20.97 23.36 -19.46
N ALA A 661 21.53 23.37 -20.68
CA ALA A 661 21.25 24.42 -21.67
C ALA A 661 19.79 24.40 -22.20
N ASP A 662 19.02 23.34 -21.93
CA ASP A 662 17.63 23.23 -22.39
C ASP A 662 16.71 24.19 -21.64
N LEU A 663 16.91 24.38 -20.33
CA LEU A 663 16.08 25.27 -19.51
C LEU A 663 16.09 26.72 -20.05
N PRO A 664 17.24 27.43 -20.19
CA PRO A 664 17.25 28.79 -20.74
C PRO A 664 16.78 28.87 -22.19
N ALA A 665 17.03 27.84 -23.02
CA ALA A 665 16.50 27.78 -24.39
C ALA A 665 14.96 27.68 -24.42
N MET A 666 14.38 26.84 -23.56
CA MET A 666 12.93 26.68 -23.42
C MET A 666 12.27 27.95 -22.87
N LEU A 667 12.86 28.58 -21.86
CA LEU A 667 12.38 29.86 -21.30
C LEU A 667 12.32 30.95 -22.39
N SER A 668 13.43 31.19 -23.10
CA SER A 668 13.52 32.18 -24.19
C SER A 668 12.46 31.95 -25.30
N THR A 669 12.24 30.70 -25.69
CA THR A 669 11.19 30.33 -26.65
C THR A 669 9.79 30.67 -26.12
N LEU A 670 9.48 30.29 -24.87
CA LEU A 670 8.17 30.53 -24.25
C LEU A 670 7.89 32.02 -24.02
N GLU A 671 8.89 32.79 -23.64
CA GLU A 671 8.80 34.26 -23.51
C GLU A 671 8.48 34.94 -24.83
N THR A 672 9.04 34.44 -25.93
CA THR A 672 8.77 34.94 -27.27
C THR A 672 7.33 34.62 -27.70
N LEU A 673 6.88 33.38 -27.48
CA LEU A 673 5.50 32.96 -27.74
C LEU A 673 4.48 33.73 -26.88
N THR A 674 4.80 33.98 -25.61
CA THR A 674 3.91 34.67 -24.67
C THR A 674 3.78 36.16 -25.02
N ARG A 675 4.89 36.84 -25.33
CA ARG A 675 4.89 38.24 -25.79
C ARG A 675 4.14 38.41 -27.11
N ALA A 676 4.29 37.48 -28.05
CA ALA A 676 3.56 37.50 -29.33
C ALA A 676 2.03 37.40 -29.18
N ARG A 677 1.54 36.99 -28.00
CA ARG A 677 0.11 36.90 -27.64
C ARG A 677 -0.34 37.96 -26.62
N GLY A 678 0.53 38.92 -26.28
CA GLY A 678 0.23 39.96 -25.29
C GLY A 678 0.19 39.49 -23.83
N GLY A 679 0.74 38.30 -23.53
CA GLY A 679 0.87 37.78 -22.16
C GLY A 679 2.12 38.27 -21.43
N LEU A 680 2.25 37.91 -20.15
CA LEU A 680 3.43 38.25 -19.33
C LEU A 680 4.60 37.28 -19.59
N GLY A 681 5.74 37.80 -20.04
CA GLY A 681 6.99 37.06 -20.19
C GLY A 681 7.92 37.19 -18.97
N GLY A 682 8.92 36.31 -18.89
CA GLY A 682 9.95 36.30 -17.86
C GLY A 682 9.38 36.08 -16.46
N ASP A 683 10.04 36.67 -15.46
CA ASP A 683 9.67 36.54 -14.05
C ASP A 683 8.31 37.18 -13.72
N ALA A 684 7.82 38.13 -14.55
CA ALA A 684 6.52 38.77 -14.36
C ALA A 684 5.34 37.78 -14.39
N VAL A 685 5.51 36.59 -14.99
CA VAL A 685 4.49 35.53 -14.90
C VAL A 685 4.27 35.04 -13.46
N LEU A 686 5.28 35.17 -12.59
CA LEU A 686 5.25 34.74 -11.19
C LEU A 686 4.46 35.69 -10.28
N GLU A 687 4.33 36.96 -10.66
CA GLU A 687 3.55 37.97 -9.93
C GLU A 687 2.04 37.67 -9.93
N ARG A 688 1.58 36.85 -10.89
CA ARG A 688 0.17 36.44 -11.00
C ARG A 688 -0.09 35.10 -10.31
N PRO A 689 -1.23 34.95 -9.60
CA PRO A 689 -1.67 33.64 -9.12
C PRO A 689 -1.84 32.67 -10.30
N TYR A 690 -1.22 31.50 -10.21
CA TYR A 690 -1.30 30.42 -11.21
C TYR A 690 -2.72 30.11 -11.74
N PRO A 691 -3.80 30.02 -10.91
CA PRO A 691 -5.15 29.77 -11.42
C PRO A 691 -5.73 30.89 -12.31
N SER A 692 -5.12 32.10 -12.30
CA SER A 692 -5.49 33.21 -13.18
C SER A 692 -4.86 33.14 -14.58
N LEU A 693 -3.79 32.35 -14.76
CA LEU A 693 -3.10 32.18 -16.04
C LEU A 693 -3.97 31.42 -17.05
N ALA A 694 -3.76 31.69 -18.34
CA ALA A 694 -4.48 31.04 -19.45
C ALA A 694 -4.46 29.50 -19.30
N PRO A 695 -5.60 28.79 -19.39
CA PRO A 695 -5.63 27.33 -19.31
C PRO A 695 -4.85 26.67 -20.46
N CYS A 696 -3.90 25.80 -20.11
CA CYS A 696 -3.27 24.89 -21.08
C CYS A 696 -4.26 23.76 -21.40
N ALA A 697 -4.91 23.84 -22.56
CA ALA A 697 -5.94 22.90 -23.00
C ALA A 697 -5.73 22.53 -24.48
N PRO A 698 -4.64 21.81 -24.81
CA PRO A 698 -4.40 21.37 -26.18
C PRO A 698 -5.56 20.47 -26.66
N PRO A 699 -5.93 20.56 -27.94
CA PRO A 699 -6.97 19.72 -28.51
C PRO A 699 -6.58 18.24 -28.42
N ILE A 700 -7.56 17.42 -28.08
CA ILE A 700 -7.49 15.96 -28.11
C ILE A 700 -8.02 15.56 -29.47
N ASP A 701 -7.48 14.50 -30.07
CA ASP A 701 -8.14 13.88 -31.20
C ASP A 701 -9.52 13.35 -30.78
N PRO A 702 -10.57 13.51 -31.61
CA PRO A 702 -11.82 12.78 -31.39
C PRO A 702 -11.50 11.29 -31.42
N ASP A 703 -11.99 10.56 -30.41
CA ASP A 703 -11.73 9.15 -30.23
C ASP A 703 -12.07 8.39 -31.54
N GLN A 704 -11.22 7.45 -31.99
CA GLN A 704 -11.46 6.77 -33.28
C GLN A 704 -12.74 5.89 -33.28
N GLY A 705 -13.45 5.81 -32.14
CA GLY A 705 -14.81 5.29 -32.02
C GLY A 705 -15.91 6.19 -32.60
N GLU A 706 -15.67 7.47 -32.90
CA GLU A 706 -16.66 8.37 -33.53
C GLU A 706 -16.82 8.15 -35.05
N ARG A 707 -16.16 7.13 -35.63
CA ARG A 707 -16.34 6.73 -37.03
C ARG A 707 -16.76 5.26 -37.17
N ARG A 708 -17.94 4.91 -36.63
CA ARG A 708 -18.80 3.83 -37.14
C ARG A 708 -20.22 3.91 -36.56
#